data_AF-A0A518LLA9-F1
#
_entry.id   AF-A0A518LLA9-F1
#
_cell.length_a   1.000
_cell.length_b   1.000
_cell.length_c   1.000
_cell.angle_alpha   90.00
_cell.angle_beta   90.00
_cell.angle_gamma   90.00
#
_symmetry.space_group_name_H-M   'P 1'
#
loop_
_entity.id
_entity.type
_entity.pdbx_description
1 polymer ?
#
loop_
_entity_poly.entity_id
_entity_poly.type
_entity_poly.pdbx_seq_one_letter_code
_entity_poly.pdbx_strand_id
1 'polypeptide(L)'
;MTTPRETALSDFQAQALAPLARVARAAQRRAVLATGATWLAALIALLLLQFGLDRLLALGLGPRIGLTLIVLIAAAKLFHRHVWWAVAARPRAEHVVAVLERRHPALHDRLISAVAFAEQGALPGEASTALVAALMKQAVKDAAGLDPTEVYNRGRLRRSLGFAGLALALAASVGAVAGSSARVYLARNWLMQDVSWPSNVRMILEGFDDGVLRWPLGDELTLAATAAGAIPPGVAVEIEASDGRSRIRDMAQRGEQQFVLDYGPLDESFRLRLLIRRFGADETTDWFHVIGAVRPSIRSIQMEIIPPAYSGADRFALPPGQAAAELLRGSTVSLHAETNKPVRSATLRGSVRKDTPATLVDNKNITATFEPAQSGQFHFELEDNEGLFDLRPITFALRLINDPPPKVKLTLPGTGDAVVPQAVIDLAIQAEDNLGIRDVSLVQQVRLSDHGGEGDSVVADGDSADLSPSVSEALPGLEPRQLRYEQLHVLPLLPMSLKPGDQLTLAATARDYQPGGNDITPSPTTAPAPGSPDAGTASPSQAGLGRSTAFTLRIVTAEELLAELGRRESEWRREFEMLIKAQEQIRDRVMNLNDEVRAGLSSAQFTARYASEQRSQRQIAVRLTTIRRQFEQILGELRTNQLDHPAVRRRLDAGVLAPMGRLVSTDLPGVADQLGQLAGGGDTKIADTIERGHAAILDTMYSVLSNMLKWEGYNEAVTLLRDIIRLHGDVSRQTQTQLESEIDRLLGGGATSKPAGDVPPPEPRP
;
A
#
# COMPACT_ATOMS: atom_id res chain seq x y z
N MET A 1 -4.70 -84.39 -111.05
CA MET A 1 -5.64 -83.47 -111.70
C MET A 1 -6.44 -82.80 -110.61
N THR A 2 -6.18 -81.53 -110.32
CA THR A 2 -6.98 -80.74 -109.37
C THR A 2 -8.39 -80.60 -109.92
N THR A 3 -9.41 -80.79 -109.08
CA THR A 3 -10.80 -80.67 -109.53
C THR A 3 -11.14 -79.20 -109.81
N PRO A 4 -12.06 -78.88 -110.74
CA PRO A 4 -12.47 -77.49 -111.02
C PRO A 4 -13.02 -76.75 -109.80
N ARG A 5 -13.48 -77.50 -108.79
CA ARG A 5 -13.88 -76.97 -107.47
C ARG A 5 -12.68 -76.51 -106.64
N GLU A 6 -11.59 -77.28 -106.61
CA GLU A 6 -10.38 -76.93 -105.85
C GLU A 6 -9.71 -75.67 -106.40
N THR A 7 -9.66 -75.51 -107.73
CA THR A 7 -9.12 -74.32 -108.37
C THR A 7 -9.99 -73.09 -108.13
N ALA A 8 -11.32 -73.23 -108.21
CA ALA A 8 -12.25 -72.14 -107.92
C ALA A 8 -12.22 -71.74 -106.43
N LEU A 9 -12.03 -72.71 -105.53
CA LEU A 9 -11.88 -72.48 -104.10
C LEU A 9 -10.56 -71.75 -103.77
N SER A 10 -9.43 -72.16 -104.36
CA SER A 10 -8.15 -71.47 -104.15
C SER A 10 -8.18 -70.04 -104.68
N ASP A 11 -8.82 -69.83 -105.85
CA ASP A 11 -8.98 -68.51 -106.44
C ASP A 11 -9.90 -67.62 -105.58
N PHE A 12 -11.01 -68.15 -105.09
CA PHE A 12 -11.91 -67.44 -104.19
C PHE A 12 -11.25 -67.11 -102.84
N GLN A 13 -10.48 -68.05 -102.28
CA GLN A 13 -9.73 -67.82 -101.03
C GLN A 13 -8.69 -66.71 -101.20
N ALA A 14 -7.94 -66.71 -102.31
CA ALA A 14 -6.91 -65.72 -102.58
C ALA A 14 -7.46 -64.34 -102.97
N GLN A 15 -8.47 -64.30 -103.84
CA GLN A 15 -8.96 -63.07 -104.48
C GLN A 15 -10.14 -62.42 -103.76
N ALA A 16 -10.95 -63.16 -102.99
CA ALA A 16 -12.12 -62.63 -102.28
C ALA A 16 -12.02 -62.77 -100.76
N LEU A 17 -11.76 -63.98 -100.24
CA LEU A 17 -11.78 -64.25 -98.79
C LEU A 17 -10.63 -63.54 -98.04
N ALA A 18 -9.39 -63.61 -98.53
CA ALA A 18 -8.24 -62.99 -97.88
C ALA A 18 -8.32 -61.44 -97.84
N PRO A 19 -8.79 -60.73 -98.88
CA PRO A 19 -9.14 -59.31 -98.80
C PRO A 19 -10.26 -59.02 -97.79
N LEU A 20 -11.36 -59.78 -97.79
CA LEU A 20 -12.47 -59.60 -96.86
C LEU A 20 -12.04 -59.81 -95.39
N ALA A 21 -11.19 -60.80 -95.12
CA ALA A 21 -10.60 -61.02 -93.80
C ALA A 21 -9.62 -59.91 -93.38
N ARG A 22 -8.93 -59.25 -94.32
CA ARG A 22 -8.12 -58.05 -94.04
C ARG A 22 -9.01 -56.86 -93.69
N VAL A 23 -10.13 -56.71 -94.38
CA VAL A 23 -11.12 -55.64 -94.16
C VAL A 23 -11.85 -55.83 -92.83
N ALA A 24 -12.20 -57.07 -92.47
CA ALA A 24 -12.74 -57.45 -91.17
C ALA A 24 -11.80 -57.03 -90.02
N ARG A 25 -10.51 -57.36 -90.15
CA ARG A 25 -9.48 -56.97 -89.17
C ARG A 25 -9.28 -55.46 -89.11
N ALA A 26 -9.29 -54.77 -90.25
CA ALA A 26 -9.19 -53.31 -90.30
C ALA A 26 -10.42 -52.62 -89.66
N ALA A 27 -11.62 -53.15 -89.89
CA ALA A 27 -12.86 -52.67 -89.30
C ALA A 27 -12.88 -52.88 -87.78
N GLN A 28 -12.42 -54.04 -87.29
CA GLN A 28 -12.27 -54.31 -85.87
C GLN A 28 -11.26 -53.35 -85.22
N ARG A 29 -10.07 -53.17 -85.81
CA ARG A 29 -9.07 -52.20 -85.32
C ARG A 29 -9.65 -50.80 -85.19
N ARG A 30 -10.40 -50.33 -86.21
CA ARG A 30 -11.05 -49.01 -86.19
C ARG A 30 -12.21 -48.93 -85.18
N ALA A 31 -12.96 -50.00 -84.96
CA ALA A 31 -13.99 -50.07 -83.93
C ALA A 31 -13.38 -49.99 -82.52
N VAL A 32 -12.31 -50.75 -82.27
CA VAL A 32 -11.53 -50.70 -81.01
C VAL A 32 -10.93 -49.31 -80.81
N LEU A 33 -10.41 -48.66 -81.85
CA LEU A 33 -9.93 -47.27 -81.76
C LEU A 33 -11.05 -46.30 -81.40
N ALA A 34 -12.24 -46.43 -81.98
CA ALA A 34 -13.38 -45.56 -81.69
C ALA A 34 -13.90 -45.74 -80.25
N THR A 35 -14.04 -46.99 -79.80
CA THR A 35 -14.48 -47.28 -78.42
C THR A 35 -13.39 -46.94 -77.40
N GLY A 36 -12.12 -47.17 -77.73
CA GLY A 36 -10.97 -46.75 -76.93
C GLY A 36 -10.88 -45.22 -76.79
N ALA A 37 -11.09 -44.46 -77.88
CA ALA A 37 -11.15 -43.01 -77.84
C ALA A 37 -12.31 -42.49 -76.97
N THR A 38 -13.48 -43.13 -77.07
CA THR A 38 -14.65 -42.80 -76.22
C THR A 38 -14.37 -43.09 -74.74
N TRP A 39 -13.71 -44.21 -74.44
CA TRP A 39 -13.29 -44.54 -73.08
C TRP A 39 -12.26 -43.55 -72.53
N LEU A 40 -11.26 -43.18 -73.33
CA LEU A 40 -10.26 -42.19 -72.96
C LEU A 40 -10.91 -40.83 -72.64
N ALA A 41 -11.83 -40.37 -73.48
CA ALA A 41 -12.58 -39.14 -73.24
C ALA A 41 -13.36 -39.19 -71.91
N ALA A 42 -14.02 -40.33 -71.64
CA ALA A 42 -14.76 -40.52 -70.39
C ALA A 42 -13.83 -40.60 -69.16
N LEU A 43 -12.67 -41.24 -69.28
CA LEU A 43 -11.66 -41.29 -68.23
C LEU A 43 -11.15 -39.90 -67.88
N ILE A 44 -10.80 -39.10 -68.90
CA ILE A 44 -10.35 -37.72 -68.69
C ILE A 44 -11.44 -36.88 -68.02
N ALA A 45 -12.70 -37.03 -68.45
CA ALA A 45 -13.83 -36.34 -67.82
C ALA A 45 -14.00 -36.73 -66.34
N LEU A 46 -13.85 -38.00 -65.99
CA LEU A 46 -13.89 -38.47 -64.59
C LEU A 46 -12.72 -37.90 -63.76
N LEU A 47 -11.51 -37.84 -64.32
CA LEU A 47 -10.35 -37.26 -63.64
C LEU A 47 -10.49 -35.75 -63.43
N LEU A 48 -11.02 -35.02 -64.41
CA LEU A 48 -11.31 -33.59 -64.29
C LEU A 48 -12.42 -33.32 -63.26
N LEU A 49 -13.44 -34.18 -63.21
CA LEU A 49 -14.48 -34.10 -62.18
C LEU A 49 -13.89 -34.36 -60.78
N GLN A 50 -13.04 -35.38 -60.63
CA GLN A 50 -12.33 -35.65 -59.38
C GLN A 50 -11.44 -34.47 -58.95
N PHE A 51 -10.69 -33.88 -59.89
CA PHE A 51 -9.88 -32.68 -59.65
C PHE A 51 -10.74 -31.52 -59.14
N GLY A 52 -11.87 -31.25 -59.80
CA GLY A 52 -12.80 -30.19 -59.39
C GLY A 52 -13.39 -30.44 -58.00
N LEU A 53 -13.81 -31.68 -57.71
CA LEU A 53 -14.37 -32.06 -56.41
C LEU A 53 -13.33 -31.98 -55.27
N ASP A 54 -12.12 -32.51 -55.47
CA ASP A 54 -11.07 -32.44 -54.44
C ASP A 54 -10.61 -30.99 -54.18
N ARG A 55 -10.62 -30.14 -55.22
CA ARG A 55 -10.30 -28.72 -55.07
C ARG A 55 -11.41 -27.94 -54.36
N LEU A 56 -12.68 -28.22 -54.67
CA LEU A 56 -13.83 -27.50 -54.12
C LEU A 56 -14.13 -27.91 -52.67
N LEU A 57 -14.03 -29.21 -52.37
CA LEU A 57 -14.43 -29.79 -51.09
C LEU A 57 -13.26 -30.06 -50.15
N ALA A 58 -12.03 -29.75 -50.57
CA ALA A 58 -10.79 -29.96 -49.82
C ALA A 58 -10.79 -31.31 -49.05
N LEU A 59 -11.12 -32.40 -49.76
CA LEU A 59 -11.44 -33.70 -49.15
C LEU A 59 -10.33 -34.15 -48.21
N GLY A 60 -10.65 -34.77 -47.07
CA GLY A 60 -9.66 -35.44 -46.20
C GLY A 60 -9.13 -36.74 -46.82
N LEU A 61 -8.14 -37.39 -46.18
CA LEU A 61 -7.51 -38.62 -46.70
C LEU A 61 -8.53 -39.74 -46.99
N GLY A 62 -9.45 -40.03 -46.06
CA GLY A 62 -10.47 -41.07 -46.21
C GLY A 62 -11.39 -40.86 -47.42
N PRO A 63 -12.10 -39.70 -47.53
CA PRO A 63 -12.93 -39.39 -48.68
C PRO A 63 -12.16 -39.38 -50.02
N ARG A 64 -10.89 -38.95 -50.03
CA ARG A 64 -10.04 -39.02 -51.24
C ARG A 64 -9.82 -40.46 -51.71
N ILE A 65 -9.51 -41.38 -50.79
CA ILE A 65 -9.35 -42.81 -51.11
C ILE A 65 -10.65 -43.37 -51.69
N GLY A 66 -11.78 -43.07 -51.04
CA GLY A 66 -13.11 -43.48 -51.50
C GLY A 66 -13.43 -42.96 -52.91
N LEU A 67 -13.23 -41.67 -53.16
CA LEU A 67 -13.47 -41.06 -54.46
C LEU A 67 -12.56 -41.64 -55.56
N THR A 68 -11.29 -41.85 -55.25
CA THR A 68 -10.32 -42.46 -56.18
C THR A 68 -10.73 -43.89 -56.53
N LEU A 69 -11.18 -44.68 -55.56
CA LEU A 69 -11.68 -46.03 -55.79
C LEU A 69 -12.95 -46.02 -56.68
N ILE A 70 -13.87 -45.09 -56.44
CA ILE A 70 -15.07 -44.92 -57.28
C ILE A 70 -14.68 -44.61 -58.73
N VAL A 71 -13.72 -43.70 -58.94
CA VAL A 71 -13.22 -43.34 -60.28
C VAL A 71 -12.57 -44.55 -60.96
N LEU A 72 -11.74 -45.33 -60.25
CA LEU A 72 -11.11 -46.54 -60.78
C LEU A 72 -12.15 -47.62 -61.15
N ILE A 73 -13.15 -47.86 -60.31
CA ILE A 73 -14.24 -48.81 -60.58
C ILE A 73 -15.06 -48.34 -61.79
N ALA A 74 -15.39 -47.05 -61.88
CA ALA A 74 -16.13 -46.49 -63.01
C ALA A 74 -15.34 -46.62 -64.31
N ALA A 75 -14.03 -46.29 -64.29
CA ALA A 75 -13.14 -46.43 -65.42
C ALA A 75 -13.03 -47.89 -65.89
N ALA A 76 -12.87 -48.84 -64.95
CA ALA A 76 -12.81 -50.27 -65.24
C ALA A 76 -14.13 -50.81 -65.82
N LYS A 77 -15.28 -50.41 -65.26
CA LYS A 77 -16.61 -50.78 -65.80
C LYS A 77 -16.82 -50.24 -67.22
N LEU A 78 -16.42 -48.99 -67.49
CA LEU A 78 -16.48 -48.41 -68.82
C LEU A 78 -15.53 -49.11 -69.80
N PHE A 79 -14.33 -49.48 -69.35
CA PHE A 79 -13.36 -50.22 -70.16
C PHE A 79 -13.91 -51.59 -70.54
N HIS A 80 -14.41 -52.34 -69.55
CA HIS A 80 -15.03 -53.64 -69.75
C HIS A 80 -16.23 -53.56 -70.70
N ARG A 81 -17.10 -52.56 -70.53
CA ARG A 81 -18.30 -52.40 -71.38
C ARG A 81 -17.97 -52.03 -72.83
N HIS A 82 -17.04 -51.11 -73.06
CA HIS A 82 -16.84 -50.50 -74.38
C HIS A 82 -15.62 -51.01 -75.14
N VAL A 83 -14.53 -51.33 -74.44
CA VAL A 83 -13.25 -51.72 -75.07
C VAL A 83 -13.06 -53.23 -75.04
N TRP A 84 -13.27 -53.89 -73.91
CA TRP A 84 -13.04 -55.33 -73.76
C TRP A 84 -13.87 -56.16 -74.75
N TRP A 85 -15.17 -55.91 -74.83
CA TRP A 85 -16.04 -56.60 -75.81
C TRP A 85 -15.65 -56.31 -77.27
N ALA A 86 -15.17 -55.11 -77.58
CA ALA A 86 -14.73 -54.75 -78.93
C ALA A 86 -13.41 -55.45 -79.32
N VAL A 87 -12.51 -55.63 -78.36
CA VAL A 87 -11.23 -56.35 -78.54
C VAL A 87 -11.47 -57.86 -78.60
N ALA A 88 -12.32 -58.39 -77.72
CA ALA A 88 -12.64 -59.82 -77.63
C ALA A 88 -13.47 -60.33 -78.82
N ALA A 89 -14.16 -59.45 -79.54
CA ALA A 89 -14.89 -59.81 -80.75
C ALA A 89 -13.95 -60.37 -81.83
N ARG A 90 -14.20 -61.60 -82.29
CA ARG A 90 -13.50 -62.20 -83.44
C ARG A 90 -14.39 -62.07 -84.69
N PRO A 91 -14.10 -61.13 -85.61
CA PRO A 91 -14.95 -60.95 -86.78
C PRO A 91 -14.74 -62.13 -87.74
N ARG A 92 -15.77 -62.96 -87.89
CA ARG A 92 -15.85 -63.96 -88.97
C ARG A 92 -16.10 -63.27 -90.30
N ALA A 93 -15.60 -63.85 -91.40
CA ALA A 93 -15.77 -63.29 -92.73
C ALA A 93 -17.27 -63.19 -93.09
N GLU A 94 -18.07 -64.19 -92.68
CA GLU A 94 -19.53 -64.23 -92.84
C GLU A 94 -20.25 -62.93 -92.37
N HIS A 95 -19.91 -62.40 -91.19
CA HIS A 95 -20.57 -61.19 -90.66
C HIS A 95 -20.26 -59.93 -91.48
N VAL A 96 -19.03 -59.83 -92.01
CA VAL A 96 -18.62 -58.69 -92.83
C VAL A 96 -19.31 -58.74 -94.18
N VAL A 97 -19.41 -59.94 -94.75
CA VAL A 97 -20.13 -60.17 -96.00
C VAL A 97 -21.62 -59.90 -95.84
N ALA A 98 -22.23 -60.30 -94.71
CA ALA A 98 -23.62 -59.99 -94.41
C ALA A 98 -23.90 -58.48 -94.31
N VAL A 99 -22.98 -57.69 -93.75
CA VAL A 99 -23.10 -56.22 -93.72
C VAL A 99 -22.95 -55.61 -95.11
N LEU A 100 -22.07 -56.18 -95.95
CA LEU A 100 -21.80 -55.71 -97.30
C LEU A 100 -22.96 -56.02 -98.26
N GLU A 101 -23.53 -57.23 -98.20
CA GLU A 101 -24.71 -57.60 -99.00
C GLU A 101 -25.98 -56.86 -98.59
N ARG A 102 -26.17 -56.59 -97.29
CA ARG A 102 -27.27 -55.71 -96.83
C ARG A 102 -27.22 -54.31 -97.44
N ARG A 103 -26.03 -53.84 -97.86
CA ARG A 103 -25.86 -52.55 -98.55
C ARG A 103 -25.90 -52.66 -100.07
N HIS A 104 -25.66 -53.84 -100.61
CA HIS A 104 -25.71 -54.15 -102.05
C HIS A 104 -26.70 -55.28 -102.34
N PRO A 105 -28.02 -55.02 -102.31
CA PRO A 105 -29.05 -56.06 -102.56
C PRO A 105 -28.91 -56.78 -103.91
N ALA A 106 -28.22 -56.15 -104.88
CA ALA A 106 -27.95 -56.72 -106.20
C ALA A 106 -27.12 -58.03 -106.18
N LEU A 107 -26.47 -58.35 -105.05
CA LEU A 107 -25.67 -59.56 -104.89
C LEU A 107 -26.50 -60.83 -104.62
N HIS A 108 -27.78 -60.73 -104.24
CA HIS A 108 -28.71 -61.85 -104.05
C HIS A 108 -28.12 -63.06 -103.28
N ASP A 109 -27.54 -62.83 -102.09
CA ASP A 109 -26.95 -63.84 -101.19
C ASP A 109 -25.78 -64.66 -101.77
N ARG A 110 -25.23 -64.28 -102.94
CA ARG A 110 -24.19 -65.03 -103.63
C ARG A 110 -22.85 -65.03 -102.90
N LEU A 111 -22.49 -63.91 -102.28
CA LEU A 111 -21.21 -63.74 -101.59
C LEU A 111 -21.26 -64.38 -100.20
N ILE A 112 -22.38 -64.29 -99.47
CA ILE A 112 -22.60 -65.03 -98.22
C ILE A 112 -22.53 -66.53 -98.49
N SER A 113 -23.26 -67.00 -99.51
CA SER A 113 -23.30 -68.43 -99.87
C SER A 113 -21.92 -68.93 -100.29
N ALA A 114 -21.16 -68.16 -101.07
CA ALA A 114 -19.79 -68.50 -101.46
C ALA A 114 -18.82 -68.59 -100.26
N VAL A 115 -18.94 -67.69 -99.27
CA VAL A 115 -18.15 -67.76 -98.02
C VAL A 115 -18.57 -68.95 -97.16
N ALA A 116 -19.87 -69.22 -97.02
CA ALA A 116 -20.36 -70.39 -96.29
C ALA A 116 -19.84 -71.70 -96.90
N PHE A 117 -19.87 -71.84 -98.23
CA PHE A 117 -19.29 -73.00 -98.93
C PHE A 117 -17.77 -73.09 -98.81
N ALA A 118 -17.06 -71.96 -98.66
CA ALA A 118 -15.61 -71.92 -98.49
C ALA A 118 -15.16 -72.23 -97.05
N GLU A 119 -15.95 -71.85 -96.03
CA GLU A 119 -15.65 -72.10 -94.61
C GLU A 119 -16.16 -73.46 -94.11
N GLN A 120 -17.36 -73.88 -94.53
CA GLN A 120 -18.03 -75.10 -94.03
C GLN A 120 -17.84 -76.30 -94.98
N GLY A 121 -17.53 -76.06 -96.26
CA GLY A 121 -17.46 -77.07 -97.30
C GLY A 121 -18.84 -77.58 -97.74
N ALA A 122 -19.00 -77.90 -99.03
CA ALA A 122 -20.22 -78.56 -99.50
C ALA A 122 -20.23 -80.05 -99.10
N LEU A 123 -21.29 -80.50 -98.43
CA LEU A 123 -21.55 -81.89 -98.06
C LEU A 123 -21.60 -82.78 -99.33
N PRO A 124 -20.96 -83.97 -99.33
CA PRO A 124 -20.98 -84.86 -100.49
C PRO A 124 -22.42 -85.29 -100.82
N GLY A 125 -22.92 -84.91 -102.00
CA GLY A 125 -24.24 -85.31 -102.52
C GLY A 125 -25.32 -84.23 -102.50
N GLU A 126 -25.14 -83.12 -101.77
CA GLU A 126 -26.16 -82.06 -101.66
C GLU A 126 -25.98 -80.91 -102.66
N ALA A 127 -24.81 -80.79 -103.30
CA ALA A 127 -24.54 -79.71 -104.24
C ALA A 127 -23.69 -80.16 -105.44
N SER A 128 -24.07 -79.71 -106.64
CA SER A 128 -23.26 -79.92 -107.85
C SER A 128 -21.94 -79.15 -107.75
N THR A 129 -20.83 -79.85 -107.90
CA THR A 129 -19.47 -79.26 -107.85
C THR A 129 -19.26 -78.20 -108.94
N ALA A 130 -19.95 -78.32 -110.07
CA ALA A 130 -19.93 -77.34 -111.16
C ALA A 130 -20.68 -76.04 -110.79
N LEU A 131 -21.82 -76.15 -110.08
CA LEU A 131 -22.58 -74.98 -109.62
C LEU A 131 -21.85 -74.22 -108.52
N VAL A 132 -21.21 -74.92 -107.58
CA VAL A 132 -20.38 -74.29 -106.53
C VAL A 132 -19.18 -73.57 -107.14
N ALA A 133 -18.51 -74.18 -108.13
CA ALA A 133 -17.40 -73.55 -108.84
C ALA A 133 -17.84 -72.31 -109.64
N ALA A 134 -19.00 -72.36 -110.30
CA ALA A 134 -19.59 -71.21 -111.00
C ALA A 134 -19.99 -70.09 -110.03
N LEU A 135 -20.62 -70.42 -108.90
CA LEU A 135 -20.96 -69.46 -107.84
C LEU A 135 -19.71 -68.78 -107.28
N MET A 136 -18.65 -69.53 -107.00
CA MET A 136 -17.38 -68.96 -106.52
C MET A 136 -16.75 -68.02 -107.56
N LYS A 137 -16.74 -68.41 -108.84
CA LYS A 137 -16.21 -67.55 -109.92
C LYS A 137 -17.03 -66.27 -110.10
N GLN A 138 -18.36 -66.37 -109.98
CA GLN A 138 -19.26 -65.22 -110.00
C GLN A 138 -19.03 -64.32 -108.79
N ALA A 139 -18.90 -64.90 -107.59
CA ALA A 139 -18.66 -64.20 -106.35
C ALA A 139 -17.30 -63.47 -106.33
N VAL A 140 -16.25 -64.01 -106.98
CA VAL A 140 -14.98 -63.29 -107.17
C VAL A 140 -15.18 -62.03 -108.03
N LYS A 141 -15.93 -62.14 -109.13
CA LYS A 141 -16.21 -61.01 -110.03
C LYS A 141 -17.06 -59.95 -109.34
N ASP A 142 -18.08 -60.38 -108.60
CA ASP A 142 -18.97 -59.51 -107.86
C ASP A 142 -18.23 -58.86 -106.66
N ALA A 143 -17.32 -59.58 -106.00
CA ALA A 143 -16.48 -59.05 -104.93
C ALA A 143 -15.45 -58.00 -105.41
N ALA A 144 -14.96 -58.10 -106.64
CA ALA A 144 -14.01 -57.15 -107.20
C ALA A 144 -14.57 -55.73 -107.37
N GLY A 145 -15.90 -55.59 -107.47
CA GLY A 145 -16.59 -54.31 -107.60
C GLY A 145 -16.97 -53.64 -106.28
N LEU A 146 -16.73 -54.28 -105.12
CA LEU A 146 -17.17 -53.77 -103.82
C LEU A 146 -16.10 -52.89 -103.17
N ASP A 147 -16.47 -51.69 -102.73
CA ASP A 147 -15.60 -50.84 -101.94
C ASP A 147 -15.54 -51.36 -100.48
N PRO A 148 -14.38 -51.86 -100.01
CA PRO A 148 -14.26 -52.42 -98.67
C PRO A 148 -14.45 -51.38 -97.56
N THR A 149 -14.45 -50.08 -97.89
CA THR A 149 -14.58 -49.01 -96.92
C THR A 149 -16.02 -48.73 -96.50
N GLU A 150 -17.00 -49.30 -97.18
CA GLU A 150 -18.42 -49.15 -96.86
C GLU A 150 -18.83 -49.89 -95.59
N VAL A 151 -18.16 -50.99 -95.24
CA VAL A 151 -18.47 -51.79 -94.04
C VAL A 151 -18.45 -50.95 -92.75
N TYR A 152 -17.78 -49.79 -92.75
CA TYR A 152 -17.54 -48.97 -91.56
C TYR A 152 -18.06 -47.53 -91.66
N ASN A 153 -18.70 -47.05 -90.58
CA ASN A 153 -19.12 -45.65 -90.47
C ASN A 153 -17.95 -44.75 -90.04
N ARG A 154 -17.28 -44.12 -91.03
CA ARG A 154 -16.16 -43.17 -90.82
C ARG A 154 -16.54 -41.99 -89.91
N GLY A 155 -17.81 -41.60 -89.85
CA GLY A 155 -18.30 -40.51 -89.02
C GLY A 155 -18.21 -40.82 -87.52
N ARG A 156 -18.44 -42.07 -87.11
CA ARG A 156 -18.36 -42.48 -85.70
C ARG A 156 -16.92 -42.38 -85.16
N LEU A 157 -15.94 -42.85 -85.92
CA LEU A 157 -14.52 -42.74 -85.56
C LEU A 157 -14.08 -41.29 -85.42
N ARG A 158 -14.38 -40.45 -86.42
CA ARG A 158 -14.01 -39.03 -86.41
C ARG A 158 -14.60 -38.29 -85.22
N ARG A 159 -15.88 -38.54 -84.88
CA ARG A 159 -16.50 -37.96 -83.68
C ARG A 159 -15.84 -38.45 -82.40
N SER A 160 -15.58 -39.76 -82.26
CA SER A 160 -14.92 -40.29 -81.06
C SER A 160 -13.49 -39.76 -80.87
N LEU A 161 -12.71 -39.66 -81.95
CA LEU A 161 -11.38 -39.05 -81.92
C LEU A 161 -11.46 -37.55 -81.65
N GLY A 162 -12.47 -36.86 -82.19
CA GLY A 162 -12.73 -35.44 -81.90
C GLY A 162 -13.04 -35.20 -80.42
N PHE A 163 -13.91 -36.02 -79.81
CA PHE A 163 -14.21 -35.94 -78.38
C PHE A 163 -13.00 -36.27 -77.50
N ALA A 164 -12.23 -37.30 -77.86
CA ALA A 164 -10.99 -37.63 -77.15
C ALA A 164 -9.96 -36.49 -77.26
N GLY A 165 -9.80 -35.92 -78.45
CA GLY A 165 -8.94 -34.77 -78.69
C GLY A 165 -9.38 -33.53 -77.91
N LEU A 166 -10.68 -33.24 -77.86
CA LEU A 166 -11.25 -32.15 -77.07
C LEU A 166 -11.01 -32.37 -75.57
N ALA A 167 -11.24 -33.58 -75.06
CA ALA A 167 -10.98 -33.91 -73.66
C ALA A 167 -9.50 -33.78 -73.30
N LEU A 168 -8.60 -34.25 -74.17
CA LEU A 168 -7.15 -34.09 -74.01
C LEU A 168 -6.74 -32.61 -74.04
N ALA A 169 -7.29 -31.81 -74.95
CA ALA A 169 -7.02 -30.38 -75.02
C ALA A 169 -7.50 -29.65 -73.75
N LEU A 170 -8.66 -30.03 -73.20
CA LEU A 170 -9.18 -29.49 -71.95
C LEU A 170 -8.30 -29.88 -70.75
N ALA A 171 -7.84 -31.13 -70.68
CA ALA A 171 -6.91 -31.55 -69.63
C ALA A 171 -5.56 -30.82 -69.74
N ALA A 172 -5.04 -30.65 -70.95
CA ALA A 172 -3.81 -29.92 -71.21
C ALA A 172 -3.94 -28.42 -70.87
N SER A 173 -5.07 -27.79 -71.16
CA SER A 173 -5.31 -26.38 -70.80
C SER A 173 -5.40 -26.18 -69.29
N VAL A 174 -6.07 -27.08 -68.56
CA VAL A 174 -6.09 -27.08 -67.09
C VAL A 174 -4.67 -27.25 -66.54
N GLY A 175 -3.89 -28.18 -67.11
CA GLY A 175 -2.49 -28.37 -66.74
C GLY A 175 -1.59 -27.15 -67.01
N ALA A 176 -1.80 -26.44 -68.11
CA ALA A 176 -1.02 -25.25 -68.47
C ALA A 176 -1.37 -24.03 -67.59
N VAL A 177 -2.65 -23.80 -67.32
CA VAL A 177 -3.11 -22.65 -66.50
C VAL A 177 -2.86 -22.89 -65.01
N ALA A 178 -3.03 -24.13 -64.55
CA ALA A 178 -2.99 -24.48 -63.14
C ALA A 178 -1.90 -25.52 -62.84
N GLY A 179 -0.72 -25.40 -63.45
CA GLY A 179 0.36 -26.40 -63.37
C GLY A 179 0.81 -26.74 -61.94
N SER A 180 0.87 -25.74 -61.05
CA SER A 180 1.16 -25.96 -59.62
C SER A 180 0.05 -26.78 -58.94
N SER A 181 -1.21 -26.51 -59.26
CA SER A 181 -2.37 -27.24 -58.76
C SER A 181 -2.47 -28.67 -59.33
N ALA A 182 -2.11 -28.87 -60.59
CA ALA A 182 -2.07 -30.21 -61.20
C ALA A 182 -1.03 -31.12 -60.53
N ARG A 183 0.13 -30.57 -60.16
CA ARG A 183 1.14 -31.32 -59.38
C ARG A 183 0.64 -31.69 -57.99
N VAL A 184 -0.02 -30.75 -57.30
CA VAL A 184 -0.64 -31.01 -55.98
C VAL A 184 -1.76 -32.05 -56.08
N TYR A 185 -2.56 -32.03 -57.15
CA TYR A 185 -3.58 -33.06 -57.41
C TYR A 185 -2.98 -34.46 -57.54
N LEU A 186 -1.90 -34.62 -58.32
CA LEU A 186 -1.22 -35.90 -58.48
C LEU A 186 -0.61 -36.36 -57.15
N ALA A 187 0.04 -35.47 -56.42
CA ALA A 187 0.59 -35.74 -55.09
C ALA A 187 -0.49 -36.19 -54.09
N ARG A 188 -1.61 -35.47 -54.03
CA ARG A 188 -2.72 -35.76 -53.08
C ARG A 188 -3.53 -37.00 -53.44
N ASN A 189 -3.91 -37.18 -54.71
CA ASN A 189 -4.91 -38.18 -55.12
C ASN A 189 -4.30 -39.46 -55.73
N TRP A 190 -3.02 -39.45 -56.12
CA TRP A 190 -2.36 -40.64 -56.66
C TRP A 190 -1.17 -41.11 -55.82
N LEU A 191 -0.43 -40.18 -55.21
CA LEU A 191 0.65 -40.50 -54.26
C LEU A 191 0.19 -40.50 -52.79
N MET A 192 -1.07 -40.12 -52.52
CA MET A 192 -1.65 -40.03 -51.17
C MET A 192 -0.84 -39.15 -50.20
N GLN A 193 -0.09 -38.16 -50.70
CA GLN A 193 0.66 -37.24 -49.86
C GLN A 193 -0.28 -36.23 -49.19
N ASP A 194 -0.02 -35.93 -47.92
CA ASP A 194 -0.79 -34.94 -47.18
C ASP A 194 -0.26 -33.52 -47.43
N VAL A 195 -0.59 -33.02 -48.62
CA VAL A 195 -0.23 -31.66 -49.07
C VAL A 195 -1.50 -30.84 -49.20
N SER A 196 -1.51 -29.66 -48.60
CA SER A 196 -2.63 -28.70 -48.72
C SER A 196 -2.65 -28.02 -50.08
N TRP A 197 -3.85 -27.65 -50.55
CA TRP A 197 -3.98 -26.82 -51.74
C TRP A 197 -3.37 -25.42 -51.49
N PRO A 198 -2.64 -24.83 -52.45
CA PRO A 198 -2.03 -23.53 -52.29
C PRO A 198 -3.08 -22.46 -51.98
N SER A 199 -2.79 -21.65 -50.96
CA SER A 199 -3.66 -20.63 -50.39
C SER A 199 -3.23 -19.23 -50.80
N ASN A 200 -4.22 -18.36 -51.03
CA ASN A 200 -3.99 -16.92 -51.20
C ASN A 200 -4.25 -16.12 -49.90
N VAL A 201 -4.56 -16.81 -48.80
CA VAL A 201 -4.81 -16.22 -47.48
C VAL A 201 -3.51 -16.32 -46.69
N ARG A 202 -2.92 -15.17 -46.34
CA ARG A 202 -1.80 -15.10 -45.39
C ARG A 202 -2.27 -14.35 -44.16
N MET A 203 -2.01 -14.88 -42.97
CA MET A 203 -2.32 -14.24 -41.70
C MET A 203 -1.03 -13.74 -41.06
N ILE A 204 -1.03 -12.50 -40.60
CA ILE A 204 0.07 -11.88 -39.85
C ILE A 204 -0.42 -11.70 -38.42
N LEU A 205 0.22 -12.33 -37.44
CA LEU A 205 -0.10 -12.08 -36.03
C LEU A 205 0.59 -10.80 -35.56
N GLU A 206 -0.18 -9.92 -34.91
CA GLU A 206 0.32 -8.67 -34.38
C GLU A 206 1.12 -8.91 -33.08
N GLY A 207 2.27 -8.25 -32.93
CA GLY A 207 3.10 -8.31 -31.73
C GLY A 207 4.08 -9.49 -31.64
N PHE A 208 4.06 -10.42 -32.60
CA PHE A 208 5.02 -11.53 -32.66
C PHE A 208 6.29 -11.11 -33.41
N ASP A 209 7.46 -11.35 -32.81
CA ASP A 209 8.77 -11.17 -33.42
C ASP A 209 9.41 -12.55 -33.65
N ASP A 210 9.73 -12.89 -34.90
CA ASP A 210 10.20 -14.23 -35.33
C ASP A 210 9.38 -15.41 -34.76
N GLY A 211 8.07 -15.22 -34.63
CA GLY A 211 7.14 -16.25 -34.14
C GLY A 211 7.04 -16.36 -32.62
N VAL A 212 7.65 -15.44 -31.87
CA VAL A 212 7.62 -15.39 -30.41
C VAL A 212 6.99 -14.09 -29.92
N LEU A 213 6.03 -14.20 -29.00
CA LEU A 213 5.46 -13.08 -28.25
C LEU A 213 5.85 -13.24 -26.77
N ARG A 214 6.52 -12.24 -26.19
CA ARG A 214 6.77 -12.19 -24.75
C ARG A 214 5.71 -11.33 -24.10
N TRP A 215 5.04 -11.85 -23.08
CA TRP A 215 3.94 -11.15 -22.42
C TRP A 215 3.96 -11.39 -20.90
N PRO A 216 3.57 -10.40 -20.06
CA PRO A 216 3.59 -10.56 -18.62
C PRO A 216 2.57 -11.60 -18.13
N LEU A 217 3.00 -12.45 -17.19
CA LEU A 217 2.09 -13.40 -16.52
C LEU A 217 1.06 -12.65 -15.66
N GLY A 218 -0.22 -13.02 -15.79
CA GLY A 218 -1.37 -12.45 -15.10
C GLY A 218 -2.00 -11.23 -15.77
N ASP A 219 -1.37 -10.67 -16.80
CA ASP A 219 -1.90 -9.54 -17.56
C ASP A 219 -2.85 -10.01 -18.67
N GLU A 220 -3.87 -9.19 -18.98
CA GLU A 220 -4.81 -9.48 -20.07
C GLU A 220 -4.11 -9.50 -21.43
N LEU A 221 -4.20 -10.64 -22.12
CA LEU A 221 -3.65 -10.84 -23.46
C LEU A 221 -4.78 -10.82 -24.49
N THR A 222 -4.63 -9.97 -25.51
CA THR A 222 -5.47 -9.98 -26.71
C THR A 222 -4.63 -10.37 -27.91
N LEU A 223 -5.02 -11.46 -28.57
CA LEU A 223 -4.36 -11.95 -29.77
C LEU A 223 -5.06 -11.35 -30.99
N ALA A 224 -4.33 -10.60 -31.82
CA ALA A 224 -4.84 -10.04 -33.06
C ALA A 224 -4.08 -10.63 -34.26
N ALA A 225 -4.82 -11.00 -35.30
CA ALA A 225 -4.28 -11.49 -36.55
C ALA A 225 -4.90 -10.72 -37.72
N THR A 226 -4.05 -10.16 -38.59
CA THR A 226 -4.45 -9.42 -39.78
C THR A 226 -4.33 -10.29 -41.03
N ALA A 227 -5.38 -10.33 -41.85
CA ALA A 227 -5.37 -11.01 -43.13
C ALA A 227 -4.66 -10.17 -44.22
N ALA A 228 -3.56 -10.68 -44.76
CA ALA A 228 -2.87 -10.16 -45.92
C ALA A 228 -3.32 -10.88 -47.19
N GLY A 229 -4.10 -10.20 -48.04
CA GLY A 229 -4.62 -10.75 -49.30
C GLY A 229 -6.11 -11.06 -49.25
N ALA A 230 -6.48 -12.31 -49.50
CA ALA A 230 -7.90 -12.73 -49.46
C ALA A 230 -8.38 -12.88 -48.00
N ILE A 231 -9.53 -12.30 -47.68
CA ILE A 231 -10.12 -12.34 -46.33
C ILE A 231 -10.85 -13.69 -46.15
N PRO A 232 -10.49 -14.50 -45.14
CA PRO A 232 -11.17 -15.77 -44.88
C PRO A 232 -12.55 -15.56 -44.23
N PRO A 233 -13.48 -16.51 -44.38
CA PRO A 233 -14.82 -16.42 -43.77
C PRO A 233 -14.81 -16.57 -42.24
N GLY A 234 -13.71 -17.07 -41.66
CA GLY A 234 -13.53 -17.18 -40.22
C GLY A 234 -12.14 -17.72 -39.89
N VAL A 235 -11.65 -17.37 -38.70
CA VAL A 235 -10.36 -17.82 -38.17
C VAL A 235 -10.58 -18.28 -36.74
N ALA A 236 -10.05 -19.44 -36.40
CA ALA A 236 -9.95 -19.91 -35.03
C ALA A 236 -8.48 -20.01 -34.63
N VAL A 237 -8.19 -20.00 -33.34
CA VAL A 237 -6.85 -20.23 -32.79
C VAL A 237 -6.91 -21.54 -32.03
N GLU A 238 -5.99 -22.44 -32.36
CA GLU A 238 -5.68 -23.61 -31.55
C GLU A 238 -4.57 -23.24 -30.58
N ILE A 239 -4.85 -23.35 -29.29
CA ILE A 239 -3.94 -23.04 -28.19
C ILE A 239 -3.59 -24.34 -27.49
N GLU A 240 -2.31 -24.66 -27.43
CA GLU A 240 -1.80 -25.83 -26.72
C GLU A 240 -0.99 -25.38 -25.51
N ALA A 241 -1.53 -25.71 -24.34
CA ALA A 241 -0.90 -25.46 -23.06
C ALA A 241 0.34 -26.34 -22.86
N SER A 242 1.18 -25.98 -21.87
CA SER A 242 2.42 -26.70 -21.57
C SER A 242 2.21 -28.18 -21.19
N ASP A 243 1.01 -28.53 -20.74
CA ASP A 243 0.58 -29.89 -20.40
C ASP A 243 0.05 -30.73 -21.58
N GLY A 244 0.08 -30.18 -22.80
CA GLY A 244 -0.37 -30.85 -24.02
C GLY A 244 -1.88 -30.81 -24.25
N ARG A 245 -2.66 -30.13 -23.40
CA ARG A 245 -4.09 -29.90 -23.66
C ARG A 245 -4.24 -28.81 -24.73
N SER A 246 -4.88 -29.18 -25.84
CA SER A 246 -5.25 -28.25 -26.90
C SER A 246 -6.70 -27.76 -26.73
N ARG A 247 -6.91 -26.46 -26.98
CA ARG A 247 -8.22 -25.81 -27.00
C ARG A 247 -8.35 -24.96 -28.25
N ILE A 248 -9.47 -25.09 -28.94
CA ILE A 248 -9.78 -24.27 -30.12
C ILE A 248 -10.75 -23.17 -29.71
N ARG A 249 -10.43 -21.92 -30.07
CA ARG A 249 -11.28 -20.75 -29.82
C ARG A 249 -11.45 -19.96 -31.11
N ASP A 250 -12.69 -19.60 -31.43
CA ASP A 250 -12.98 -18.74 -32.59
C ASP A 250 -12.52 -17.30 -32.33
N MET A 251 -11.91 -16.66 -33.34
CA MET A 251 -11.58 -15.25 -33.31
C MET A 251 -12.75 -14.42 -33.84
N ALA A 252 -13.06 -13.30 -33.19
CA ALA A 252 -14.06 -12.36 -33.65
C ALA A 252 -13.47 -11.46 -34.76
N GLN A 253 -14.18 -11.29 -35.86
CA GLN A 253 -13.77 -10.36 -36.92
C GLN A 253 -14.02 -8.91 -36.46
N ARG A 254 -12.97 -8.08 -36.51
CA ARG A 254 -12.99 -6.66 -36.14
C ARG A 254 -12.58 -5.82 -37.35
N GLY A 255 -13.52 -5.09 -37.94
CA GLY A 255 -13.28 -4.40 -39.21
C GLY A 255 -13.21 -5.37 -40.40
N GLU A 256 -12.53 -4.99 -41.49
CA GLU A 256 -12.53 -5.78 -42.73
C GLU A 256 -11.50 -6.92 -42.71
N GLN A 257 -10.31 -6.71 -42.14
CA GLN A 257 -9.16 -7.62 -42.29
C GLN A 257 -8.62 -8.19 -40.96
N GLN A 258 -9.09 -7.72 -39.81
CA GLN A 258 -8.53 -8.09 -38.51
C GLN A 258 -9.43 -9.11 -37.80
N PHE A 259 -8.81 -10.10 -37.17
CA PHE A 259 -9.45 -11.11 -36.33
C PHE A 259 -8.83 -11.04 -34.94
N VAL A 260 -9.66 -10.97 -33.91
CA VAL A 260 -9.23 -10.69 -32.54
C VAL A 260 -9.80 -11.75 -31.59
N LEU A 261 -8.96 -12.21 -30.67
CA LEU A 261 -9.33 -13.11 -29.58
C LEU A 261 -8.84 -12.52 -28.26
N ASP A 262 -9.79 -12.17 -27.39
CA ASP A 262 -9.48 -11.83 -26.01
C ASP A 262 -9.21 -13.12 -25.24
N TYR A 263 -7.92 -13.40 -24.98
CA TYR A 263 -7.50 -14.61 -24.28
C TYR A 263 -7.91 -14.55 -22.81
N GLY A 264 -7.70 -13.38 -22.18
CA GLY A 264 -7.80 -13.17 -20.73
C GLY A 264 -6.41 -13.06 -20.09
N PRO A 265 -6.28 -13.20 -18.77
CA PRO A 265 -4.98 -13.17 -18.10
C PRO A 265 -4.09 -14.33 -18.55
N LEU A 266 -2.82 -14.03 -18.84
CA LEU A 266 -1.84 -15.07 -19.22
C LEU A 266 -1.34 -15.84 -18.00
N ASP A 267 -1.82 -17.07 -17.79
CA ASP A 267 -1.42 -17.88 -16.62
C ASP A 267 -0.11 -18.67 -16.83
N GLU A 268 0.16 -19.11 -18.06
CA GLU A 268 1.32 -19.92 -18.41
C GLU A 268 1.79 -19.67 -19.85
N SER A 269 3.02 -20.09 -20.15
CA SER A 269 3.51 -20.07 -21.54
C SER A 269 2.82 -21.15 -22.36
N PHE A 270 2.45 -20.84 -23.60
CA PHE A 270 1.77 -21.78 -24.50
C PHE A 270 2.21 -21.58 -25.94
N ARG A 271 1.93 -22.57 -26.79
CA ARG A 271 2.06 -22.43 -28.24
C ARG A 271 0.69 -22.35 -28.88
N LEU A 272 0.59 -21.61 -29.98
CA LEU A 272 -0.65 -21.44 -30.71
C LEU A 272 -0.43 -21.54 -32.21
N ARG A 273 -1.47 -21.93 -32.94
CA ARG A 273 -1.54 -21.80 -34.41
C ARG A 273 -2.93 -21.37 -34.84
N LEU A 274 -3.03 -20.74 -36.00
CA LEU A 274 -4.31 -20.33 -36.56
C LEU A 274 -4.90 -21.45 -37.41
N LEU A 275 -6.21 -21.66 -37.25
CA LEU A 275 -7.07 -22.52 -38.07
C LEU A 275 -7.94 -21.62 -38.94
N ILE A 276 -7.59 -21.51 -40.22
CA ILE A 276 -8.28 -20.67 -41.19
C ILE A 276 -9.41 -21.49 -41.80
N ARG A 277 -10.67 -21.07 -41.56
CA ARG A 277 -11.84 -21.82 -42.01
C ARG A 277 -11.94 -21.85 -43.52
N ARG A 278 -12.09 -23.05 -44.06
CA ARG A 278 -12.35 -23.29 -45.50
C ARG A 278 -13.48 -24.28 -45.68
N PHE A 279 -14.04 -24.30 -46.88
CA PHE A 279 -14.98 -25.36 -47.26
C PHE A 279 -14.25 -26.70 -47.31
N GLY A 280 -14.57 -27.61 -46.37
CA GLY A 280 -14.05 -28.97 -46.31
C GLY A 280 -13.10 -29.24 -45.15
N ALA A 281 -11.91 -28.63 -45.19
CA ALA A 281 -10.88 -28.79 -44.16
C ALA A 281 -10.16 -27.46 -43.91
N ASP A 282 -9.99 -27.13 -42.63
CA ASP A 282 -9.32 -25.89 -42.21
C ASP A 282 -7.83 -25.91 -42.54
N GLU A 283 -7.31 -24.74 -42.93
CA GLU A 283 -5.90 -24.55 -43.20
C GLU A 283 -5.18 -24.12 -41.91
N THR A 284 -4.05 -24.75 -41.60
CA THR A 284 -3.30 -24.49 -40.37
C THR A 284 -2.02 -23.71 -40.65
N THR A 285 -1.68 -22.75 -39.79
CA THR A 285 -0.38 -22.07 -39.82
C THR A 285 0.70 -22.86 -39.07
N ASP A 286 1.94 -22.36 -39.16
CA ASP A 286 3.02 -22.76 -38.26
C ASP A 286 2.69 -22.43 -36.80
N TRP A 287 3.43 -23.05 -35.88
CA TRP A 287 3.30 -22.82 -34.45
C TRP A 287 4.03 -21.53 -34.03
N PHE A 288 3.30 -20.69 -33.32
CA PHE A 288 3.79 -19.49 -32.64
C PHE A 288 3.90 -19.74 -31.13
N HIS A 289 4.82 -19.06 -30.46
CA HIS A 289 5.06 -19.25 -29.02
C HIS A 289 4.74 -17.98 -28.24
N VAL A 290 3.94 -18.10 -27.19
CA VAL A 290 3.72 -17.04 -26.21
C VAL A 290 4.50 -17.41 -24.94
N ILE A 291 5.51 -16.62 -24.62
CA ILE A 291 6.37 -16.82 -23.45
C ILE A 291 5.93 -15.87 -22.35
N GLY A 292 5.50 -16.44 -21.23
CA GLY A 292 5.14 -15.69 -20.03
C GLY A 292 6.37 -15.15 -19.31
N ALA A 293 6.47 -13.83 -19.20
CA ALA A 293 7.50 -13.14 -18.43
C ALA A 293 7.00 -12.75 -17.03
N VAL A 294 7.79 -13.01 -15.99
CA VAL A 294 7.45 -12.59 -14.63
C VAL A 294 7.84 -11.13 -14.44
N ARG A 295 6.98 -10.29 -13.84
CA ARG A 295 7.29 -8.89 -13.53
C ARG A 295 8.37 -8.77 -12.46
N PRO A 296 9.20 -7.71 -12.49
CA PRO A 296 10.15 -7.45 -11.41
C PRO A 296 9.39 -7.16 -10.13
N SER A 297 9.78 -7.78 -9.03
CA SER A 297 9.23 -7.53 -7.70
C SER A 297 10.29 -7.65 -6.61
N ILE A 298 10.06 -6.98 -5.49
CA ILE A 298 10.92 -7.08 -4.30
C ILE A 298 10.62 -8.40 -3.59
N ARG A 299 11.64 -9.23 -3.38
CA ARG A 299 11.56 -10.47 -2.62
C ARG A 299 11.71 -10.21 -1.12
N SER A 300 12.67 -9.38 -0.75
CA SER A 300 12.97 -9.05 0.64
C SER A 300 13.40 -7.59 0.76
N ILE A 301 13.04 -6.97 1.88
CA ILE A 301 13.47 -5.62 2.23
C ILE A 301 13.92 -5.63 3.70
N GLN A 302 15.09 -5.07 3.94
CA GLN A 302 15.64 -4.85 5.27
C GLN A 302 15.88 -3.35 5.44
N MET A 303 15.40 -2.82 6.56
CA MET A 303 15.52 -1.42 6.90
C MET A 303 16.48 -1.27 8.08
N GLU A 304 17.54 -0.50 7.89
CA GLU A 304 18.45 -0.08 8.94
C GLU A 304 18.20 1.41 9.24
N ILE A 305 17.99 1.70 10.52
CA ILE A 305 17.70 3.05 11.01
C ILE A 305 18.95 3.55 11.72
N ILE A 306 19.40 4.74 11.32
CA ILE A 306 20.50 5.48 11.93
C ILE A 306 19.86 6.69 12.64
N PRO A 307 19.65 6.63 13.97
CA PRO A 307 19.11 7.73 14.75
C PRO A 307 19.98 9.00 14.63
N PRO A 308 19.43 10.19 14.87
CA PRO A 308 20.22 11.42 14.82
C PRO A 308 21.28 11.43 15.93
N ALA A 309 22.44 12.03 15.64
CA ALA A 309 23.61 11.98 16.53
C ALA A 309 23.33 12.48 17.97
N TYR A 310 22.42 13.44 18.13
CA TYR A 310 22.05 13.97 19.44
C TYR A 310 21.37 12.95 20.35
N SER A 311 20.63 11.98 19.78
CA SER A 311 19.94 10.94 20.55
C SER A 311 20.90 9.98 21.26
N GLY A 312 22.14 9.85 20.78
CA GLY A 312 23.13 8.93 21.35
C GLY A 312 22.80 7.45 21.18
N ALA A 313 21.75 7.11 20.43
CA ALA A 313 21.34 5.73 20.19
C ALA A 313 22.18 5.08 19.08
N ASP A 314 22.46 3.78 19.25
CA ASP A 314 23.11 2.98 18.23
C ASP A 314 22.20 2.73 17.03
N ARG A 315 22.81 2.48 15.87
CA ARG A 315 22.09 2.04 14.66
C ARG A 315 21.41 0.69 14.93
N PHE A 316 20.20 0.50 14.41
CA PHE A 316 19.47 -0.77 14.56
C PHE A 316 18.75 -1.15 13.27
N ALA A 317 18.65 -2.45 13.03
CA ALA A 317 17.93 -2.99 11.88
C ALA A 317 16.57 -3.54 12.29
N LEU A 318 15.55 -3.27 11.49
CA LEU A 318 14.23 -3.85 11.69
C LEU A 318 14.20 -5.31 11.20
N PRO A 319 13.42 -6.19 11.86
CA PRO A 319 13.15 -7.53 11.39
C PRO A 319 12.67 -7.56 9.92
N PRO A 320 13.08 -8.58 9.14
CA PRO A 320 12.64 -8.73 7.76
C PRO A 320 11.10 -8.78 7.66
N GLY A 321 10.53 -8.01 6.74
CA GLY A 321 9.08 -7.96 6.50
C GLY A 321 8.31 -6.96 7.36
N GLN A 322 8.97 -6.25 8.28
CA GLN A 322 8.33 -5.14 9.00
C GLN A 322 8.16 -3.93 8.09
N ALA A 323 6.91 -3.66 7.69
CA ALA A 323 6.56 -2.59 6.76
C ALA A 323 6.28 -1.23 7.43
N ALA A 324 6.43 -1.11 8.75
CA ALA A 324 6.18 0.14 9.47
C ALA A 324 7.25 0.42 10.51
N ALA A 325 7.76 1.65 10.52
CA ALA A 325 8.81 2.12 11.43
C ALA A 325 8.47 3.48 12.03
N GLU A 326 8.68 3.63 13.34
CA GLU A 326 8.65 4.91 14.03
C GLU A 326 10.08 5.40 14.24
N LEU A 327 10.35 6.65 13.87
CA LEU A 327 11.70 7.21 13.86
C LEU A 327 11.71 8.67 14.27
N LEU A 328 12.75 9.08 14.97
CA LEU A 328 12.94 10.47 15.37
C LEU A 328 13.21 11.34 14.15
N ARG A 329 12.70 12.56 14.13
CA ARG A 329 13.03 13.55 13.09
C ARG A 329 14.55 13.75 13.00
N GLY A 330 15.11 13.70 11.79
CA GLY A 330 16.56 13.75 11.56
C GLY A 330 17.24 12.36 11.52
N SER A 331 16.49 11.27 11.69
CA SER A 331 17.03 9.92 11.49
C SER A 331 17.29 9.66 10.00
N THR A 332 18.40 9.02 9.68
CA THR A 332 18.69 8.54 8.32
C THR A 332 18.25 7.08 8.19
N VAL A 333 17.58 6.75 7.09
CA VAL A 333 17.12 5.38 6.81
C VAL A 333 17.94 4.81 5.67
N SER A 334 18.53 3.63 5.88
CA SER A 334 19.19 2.82 4.87
C SER A 334 18.34 1.60 4.55
N LEU A 335 17.96 1.44 3.28
CA LEU A 335 17.15 0.32 2.79
C LEU A 335 18.02 -0.60 1.95
N HIS A 336 17.92 -1.89 2.22
CA HIS A 336 18.52 -2.95 1.42
C HIS A 336 17.41 -3.86 0.91
N ALA A 337 17.26 -3.97 -0.42
CA ALA A 337 16.22 -4.76 -1.05
C ALA A 337 16.80 -5.74 -2.09
N GLU A 338 16.25 -6.96 -2.12
CA GLU A 338 16.57 -8.00 -3.12
C GLU A 338 15.39 -8.16 -4.08
N THR A 339 15.64 -8.15 -5.39
CA THR A 339 14.60 -8.38 -6.41
C THR A 339 14.55 -9.84 -6.86
N ASN A 340 13.38 -10.30 -7.31
CA ASN A 340 13.19 -11.66 -7.83
C ASN A 340 14.00 -11.92 -9.12
N LYS A 341 14.30 -10.88 -9.90
CA LYS A 341 15.04 -10.92 -11.16
C LYS A 341 15.90 -9.67 -11.38
N PRO A 342 16.87 -9.70 -12.30
CA PRO A 342 17.70 -8.55 -12.62
C PRO A 342 16.86 -7.33 -13.07
N VAL A 343 17.14 -6.15 -12.50
CA VAL A 343 16.48 -4.87 -12.84
C VAL A 343 17.46 -3.89 -13.49
N ARG A 344 16.94 -3.02 -14.36
CA ARG A 344 17.69 -1.96 -15.05
C ARG A 344 17.81 -0.71 -14.18
N SER A 345 16.71 -0.35 -13.51
CA SER A 345 16.67 0.81 -12.61
C SER A 345 15.70 0.59 -11.47
N ALA A 346 16.01 1.21 -10.32
CA ALA A 346 15.14 1.27 -9.16
C ALA A 346 15.10 2.70 -8.63
N THR A 347 13.90 3.24 -8.41
CA THR A 347 13.70 4.59 -7.86
C THR A 347 12.84 4.50 -6.62
N LEU A 348 13.28 5.11 -5.52
CA LEU A 348 12.46 5.21 -4.31
C LEU A 348 11.49 6.39 -4.43
N ARG A 349 10.20 6.10 -4.33
CA ARG A 349 9.11 7.08 -4.31
C ARG A 349 8.53 7.20 -2.91
N GLY A 350 8.37 8.42 -2.44
CA GLY A 350 7.67 8.75 -1.21
C GLY A 350 6.32 9.44 -1.48
N SER A 351 5.55 9.63 -0.41
CA SER A 351 4.30 10.40 -0.42
C SER A 351 4.47 11.85 -0.87
N VAL A 352 5.63 12.46 -0.62
CA VAL A 352 6.03 13.72 -1.24
C VAL A 352 6.80 13.35 -2.49
N ARG A 353 6.36 13.86 -3.65
CA ARG A 353 6.85 13.56 -5.02
C ARG A 353 8.30 14.04 -5.24
N LYS A 354 9.23 13.52 -4.43
CA LYS A 354 10.66 13.77 -4.50
C LYS A 354 11.32 12.44 -4.78
N ASP A 355 11.90 12.33 -5.96
CA ASP A 355 12.47 11.09 -6.46
C ASP A 355 13.84 10.94 -5.82
N THR A 356 13.96 9.91 -4.99
CA THR A 356 15.26 9.58 -4.40
C THR A 356 15.84 8.43 -5.23
N PRO A 357 16.87 8.69 -6.05
CA PRO A 357 17.46 7.63 -6.86
C PRO A 357 18.04 6.57 -5.92
N ALA A 358 17.68 5.30 -6.16
CA ALA A 358 18.29 4.19 -5.44
C ALA A 358 19.57 3.75 -6.17
N THR A 359 20.60 3.39 -5.42
CA THR A 359 21.83 2.85 -5.98
C THR A 359 21.71 1.34 -6.18
N LEU A 360 21.95 0.87 -7.40
CA LEU A 360 22.10 -0.56 -7.68
C LEU A 360 23.52 -0.99 -7.27
N VAL A 361 23.62 -1.97 -6.38
CA VAL A 361 24.89 -2.57 -5.94
C VAL A 361 25.23 -3.79 -6.82
N ASP A 362 24.21 -4.57 -7.14
CA ASP A 362 24.22 -5.67 -8.10
C ASP A 362 22.89 -5.63 -8.85
N ASN A 363 22.79 -6.23 -10.04
CA ASN A 363 21.58 -6.20 -10.87
C ASN A 363 20.33 -6.74 -10.14
N LYS A 364 20.48 -7.38 -8.97
CA LYS A 364 19.39 -7.84 -8.09
C LYS A 364 19.33 -7.16 -6.72
N ASN A 365 20.37 -6.45 -6.29
CA ASN A 365 20.48 -5.89 -4.94
C ASN A 365 20.48 -4.36 -5.02
N ILE A 366 19.49 -3.75 -4.38
CA ILE A 366 19.24 -2.32 -4.39
C ILE A 366 19.54 -1.77 -2.99
N THR A 367 20.26 -0.65 -2.92
CA THR A 367 20.47 0.10 -1.67
C THR A 367 20.02 1.54 -1.85
N ALA A 368 19.28 2.08 -0.87
CA ALA A 368 18.87 3.48 -0.86
C ALA A 368 19.04 4.08 0.53
N THR A 369 19.71 5.23 0.63
CA THR A 369 19.91 5.95 1.88
C THR A 369 19.32 7.34 1.77
N PHE A 370 18.44 7.71 2.71
CA PHE A 370 17.75 8.99 2.68
C PHE A 370 17.27 9.44 4.06
N GLU A 371 17.02 10.74 4.20
CA GLU A 371 16.42 11.33 5.40
C GLU A 371 14.96 11.70 5.10
N PRO A 372 13.97 11.05 5.75
CA PRO A 372 12.57 11.35 5.52
C PRO A 372 12.19 12.72 6.13
N ALA A 373 11.69 13.63 5.30
CA ALA A 373 11.27 14.96 5.74
C ALA A 373 9.88 14.97 6.42
N GLN A 374 8.99 14.06 6.02
CA GLN A 374 7.61 13.95 6.48
C GLN A 374 7.18 12.49 6.60
N SER A 375 6.24 12.23 7.51
CA SER A 375 5.66 10.89 7.69
C SER A 375 4.89 10.49 6.43
N GLY A 376 5.00 9.23 6.02
CA GLY A 376 4.34 8.78 4.80
C GLY A 376 4.68 7.36 4.38
N GLN A 377 4.10 6.98 3.25
CA GLN A 377 4.35 5.70 2.60
C GLN A 377 5.39 5.85 1.50
N PHE A 378 6.26 4.85 1.41
CA PHE A 378 7.35 4.77 0.46
C PHE A 378 7.30 3.42 -0.25
N HIS A 379 7.75 3.38 -1.51
CA HIS A 379 7.87 2.16 -2.29
C HIS A 379 8.95 2.31 -3.36
N PHE A 380 9.47 1.20 -3.87
CA PHE A 380 10.37 1.22 -5.02
C PHE A 380 9.58 1.05 -6.32
N GLU A 381 9.82 1.93 -7.28
CA GLU A 381 9.48 1.71 -8.68
C GLU A 381 10.63 0.95 -9.36
N LEU A 382 10.33 -0.22 -9.91
CA LEU A 382 11.30 -1.10 -10.57
C LEU A 382 11.03 -1.14 -12.08
N GLU A 383 12.09 -1.08 -12.87
CA GLU A 383 12.09 -1.33 -14.32
C GLU A 383 13.12 -2.41 -14.64
N ASP A 384 12.74 -3.42 -15.41
CA ASP A 384 13.65 -4.49 -15.85
C ASP A 384 14.32 -4.20 -17.21
N ASN A 385 15.14 -5.13 -17.69
CA ASN A 385 15.80 -5.05 -18.99
C ASN A 385 14.85 -5.27 -20.19
N GLU A 386 13.64 -5.76 -19.94
CA GLU A 386 12.60 -6.08 -20.94
C GLU A 386 11.51 -4.97 -21.01
N GLY A 387 11.65 -3.90 -20.23
CA GLY A 387 10.71 -2.78 -20.15
C GLY A 387 9.46 -3.05 -19.29
N LEU A 388 9.45 -4.10 -18.46
CA LEU A 388 8.35 -4.37 -17.53
C LEU A 388 8.54 -3.65 -16.19
N PHE A 389 7.42 -3.16 -15.67
CA PHE A 389 7.33 -2.46 -14.40
C PHE A 389 6.64 -3.33 -13.34
N ASP A 390 6.88 -3.00 -12.06
CA ASP A 390 6.09 -3.54 -10.95
C ASP A 390 4.69 -2.89 -10.92
N LEU A 391 3.64 -3.72 -10.90
CA LEU A 391 2.24 -3.26 -10.80
C LEU A 391 1.74 -3.18 -9.35
N ARG A 392 2.39 -3.92 -8.43
CA ARG A 392 1.97 -4.03 -7.03
C ARG A 392 3.18 -3.87 -6.12
N PRO A 393 3.74 -2.64 -6.07
CA PRO A 393 4.94 -2.39 -5.30
C PRO A 393 4.68 -2.58 -3.80
N ILE A 394 5.66 -3.16 -3.10
CA ILE A 394 5.63 -3.29 -1.64
C ILE A 394 5.77 -1.89 -1.04
N THR A 395 4.76 -1.47 -0.29
CA THR A 395 4.75 -0.20 0.43
C THR A 395 5.21 -0.38 1.87
N PHE A 396 5.97 0.59 2.38
CA PHE A 396 6.35 0.68 3.78
C PHE A 396 6.10 2.08 4.32
N ALA A 397 5.69 2.18 5.58
CA ALA A 397 5.29 3.41 6.24
C ALA A 397 6.37 3.87 7.23
N LEU A 398 6.81 5.12 7.09
CA LEU A 398 7.71 5.77 8.03
C LEU A 398 6.93 6.83 8.80
N ARG A 399 6.91 6.73 10.12
CA ARG A 399 6.30 7.71 11.01
C ARG A 399 7.38 8.49 11.73
N LEU A 400 7.49 9.78 11.42
CA LEU A 400 8.37 10.70 12.11
C LEU A 400 7.72 11.19 13.41
N ILE A 401 8.46 11.01 14.51
CA ILE A 401 8.11 11.51 15.84
C ILE A 401 9.04 12.68 16.17
N ASN A 402 8.49 13.74 16.73
CA ASN A 402 9.27 14.86 17.24
C ASN A 402 9.77 14.53 18.65
N ASP A 403 10.97 14.98 18.97
CA ASP A 403 11.52 14.90 20.32
C ASP A 403 10.83 15.92 21.24
N PRO A 404 10.18 15.50 22.33
CA PRO A 404 9.60 16.43 23.29
C PRO A 404 10.71 17.13 24.10
N PRO A 405 10.56 18.42 24.46
CA PRO A 405 11.53 19.08 25.31
C PRO A 405 11.50 18.53 26.76
N PRO A 406 12.58 18.73 27.53
CA PRO A 406 12.64 18.31 28.93
C PRO A 406 11.50 18.88 29.78
N LYS A 407 11.00 18.07 30.71
CA LYS A 407 10.01 18.52 31.70
C LYS A 407 10.74 19.08 32.91
N VAL A 408 10.43 20.31 33.29
CA VAL A 408 11.10 20.99 34.41
C VAL A 408 10.07 21.44 35.44
N LYS A 409 10.34 21.15 36.71
CA LYS A 409 9.54 21.55 37.86
C LYS A 409 10.42 22.27 38.86
N LEU A 410 9.99 23.46 39.26
CA LEU A 410 10.59 24.24 40.34
C LEU A 410 9.57 24.30 41.48
N THR A 411 10.03 24.08 42.71
CA THR A 411 9.22 24.25 43.92
C THR A 411 10.04 24.97 44.99
N LEU A 412 9.38 25.87 45.73
CA LEU A 412 10.01 26.66 46.79
C LEU A 412 9.44 26.21 48.15
N PRO A 413 9.91 25.09 48.71
CA PRO A 413 9.44 24.60 50.02
C PRO A 413 9.55 25.69 51.10
N GLY A 414 8.49 25.86 51.89
CA GLY A 414 8.48 26.80 53.01
C GLY A 414 8.59 28.27 52.63
N THR A 415 8.39 28.63 51.35
CA THR A 415 8.46 30.01 50.88
C THR A 415 7.07 30.49 50.46
N GLY A 416 6.65 31.64 50.98
CA GLY A 416 5.43 32.31 50.56
C GLY A 416 5.69 33.35 49.45
N ASP A 417 4.64 34.06 49.04
CA ASP A 417 4.74 35.06 47.97
C ASP A 417 5.53 36.33 48.38
N ALA A 418 5.76 36.51 49.68
CA ALA A 418 6.50 37.65 50.24
C ALA A 418 7.75 37.17 51.02
N VAL A 419 8.89 37.79 50.74
CA VAL A 419 10.18 37.46 51.36
C VAL A 419 10.97 38.71 51.75
N VAL A 420 11.86 38.61 52.73
CA VAL A 420 12.73 39.71 53.15
C VAL A 420 14.06 39.72 52.37
N PRO A 421 14.76 40.86 52.26
CA PRO A 421 16.05 40.94 51.57
C PRO A 421 17.12 39.96 52.06
N GLN A 422 17.10 39.59 53.36
CA GLN A 422 18.03 38.60 53.91
C GLN A 422 17.55 37.14 53.82
N ALA A 423 16.45 36.84 53.12
CA ALA A 423 15.92 35.48 53.03
C ALA A 423 16.91 34.50 52.36
N VAL A 424 16.83 33.23 52.76
CA VAL A 424 17.53 32.11 52.15
C VAL A 424 16.48 31.11 51.70
N ILE A 425 16.35 30.96 50.39
CA ILE A 425 15.28 30.18 49.76
C ILE A 425 15.83 28.84 49.32
N ASP A 426 15.20 27.76 49.78
CA ASP A 426 15.47 26.42 49.27
C ASP A 426 14.68 26.22 47.97
N LEU A 427 15.38 25.99 46.86
CA LEU A 427 14.81 25.69 45.55
C LEU A 427 14.93 24.20 45.25
N ALA A 428 13.81 23.49 45.23
CA ALA A 428 13.77 22.10 44.79
C ALA A 428 13.47 22.05 43.29
N ILE A 429 14.48 21.65 42.51
CA ILE A 429 14.46 21.65 41.04
C ILE A 429 14.49 20.20 40.57
N GLN A 430 13.54 19.84 39.73
CA GLN A 430 13.44 18.54 39.09
C GLN A 430 13.37 18.72 37.59
N ALA A 431 14.22 18.01 36.85
CA ALA A 431 14.18 17.96 35.40
C ALA A 431 14.18 16.50 34.93
N GLU A 432 13.31 16.18 33.98
CA GLU A 432 13.17 14.83 33.42
C GLU A 432 13.14 14.90 31.90
N ASP A 433 13.91 14.02 31.26
CA ASP A 433 13.99 13.90 29.81
C ASP A 433 14.14 12.43 29.36
N ASN A 434 13.74 12.14 28.12
CA ASN A 434 13.79 10.80 27.51
C ASN A 434 15.14 10.48 26.85
N LEU A 435 15.86 11.47 26.31
CA LEU A 435 17.15 11.28 25.62
C LEU A 435 18.35 11.76 26.45
N GLY A 436 18.08 12.60 27.44
CA GLY A 436 19.03 13.04 28.44
C GLY A 436 19.18 14.55 28.49
N ILE A 437 19.47 15.06 29.68
CA ILE A 437 19.60 16.48 29.94
C ILE A 437 21.04 16.93 29.66
N ARG A 438 21.19 18.06 28.97
CA ARG A 438 22.47 18.69 28.64
C ARG A 438 22.88 19.72 29.67
N ASP A 439 21.97 20.62 30.01
CA ASP A 439 22.19 21.66 31.01
C ASP A 439 20.90 21.99 31.76
N VAL A 440 21.04 22.36 33.03
CA VAL A 440 19.94 22.88 33.85
C VAL A 440 20.38 24.22 34.41
N SER A 441 19.56 25.24 34.24
CA SER A 441 19.87 26.60 34.67
C SER A 441 18.71 27.23 35.43
N LEU A 442 19.02 27.98 36.47
CA LEU A 442 18.08 28.85 37.19
C LEU A 442 18.10 30.24 36.55
N VAL A 443 16.95 30.68 36.06
CA VAL A 443 16.73 32.01 35.50
C VAL A 443 16.12 32.89 36.58
N GLN A 444 16.78 34.02 36.82
CA GLN A 444 16.41 35.01 37.82
C GLN A 444 16.17 36.34 37.11
N GLN A 445 15.05 37.00 37.42
CA GLN A 445 14.72 38.30 36.86
C GLN A 445 14.19 39.22 37.94
N VAL A 446 14.83 40.36 38.11
CA VAL A 446 14.43 41.37 39.08
C VAL A 446 13.69 42.50 38.38
N ARG A 447 12.49 42.81 38.87
CA ARG A 447 11.76 44.02 38.52
C ARG A 447 11.92 45.00 39.67
N LEU A 448 12.61 46.10 39.41
CA LEU A 448 12.85 47.15 40.38
C LEU A 448 11.57 47.96 40.56
N SER A 449 11.26 48.28 41.80
CA SER A 449 10.19 49.22 42.12
C SER A 449 10.74 50.65 42.10
N ASP A 450 10.00 51.59 41.51
CA ASP A 450 10.44 52.98 41.40
C ASP A 450 10.49 53.61 42.79
N HIS A 451 11.70 53.75 43.35
CA HIS A 451 11.91 54.27 44.69
C HIS A 451 12.01 55.81 44.61
N GLY A 452 10.87 56.49 44.63
CA GLY A 452 10.81 57.96 44.67
C GLY A 452 9.53 58.52 45.31
N GLY A 453 9.61 58.91 46.59
CA GLY A 453 8.81 59.96 47.22
C GLY A 453 7.39 59.61 47.71
N GLU A 454 7.14 59.85 49.01
CA GLU A 454 5.78 60.09 49.51
C GLU A 454 5.14 61.23 48.71
N GLY A 455 4.06 60.93 47.98
CA GLY A 455 3.32 61.90 47.19
C GLY A 455 2.41 61.23 46.17
N ASP A 456 1.16 61.04 46.58
CA ASP A 456 -0.03 60.77 45.77
C ASP A 456 0.18 60.78 44.24
N SER A 457 0.15 59.61 43.60
CA SER A 457 -0.03 59.51 42.14
C SER A 457 -0.61 58.15 41.72
N VAL A 458 -1.91 58.20 41.43
CA VAL A 458 -2.59 57.69 40.23
C VAL A 458 -1.94 56.51 39.50
N VAL A 459 -2.72 55.43 39.45
CA VAL A 459 -2.62 54.28 38.52
C VAL A 459 -2.30 54.76 37.10
N ALA A 460 -1.08 54.52 36.63
CA ALA A 460 -0.70 54.66 35.23
C ALA A 460 -0.37 53.28 34.66
N ASP A 461 -1.24 52.81 33.75
CA ASP A 461 -0.93 51.77 32.77
C ASP A 461 0.28 52.23 31.94
N GLY A 462 1.39 51.49 32.03
CA GLY A 462 2.64 51.82 31.33
C GLY A 462 3.64 50.68 31.39
N ASP A 463 3.72 49.94 30.29
CA ASP A 463 4.44 48.67 30.09
C ASP A 463 5.97 48.82 29.97
N SER A 464 6.58 49.70 30.76
CA SER A 464 8.02 49.92 30.80
C SER A 464 8.51 50.23 32.20
N ALA A 465 8.36 49.26 33.12
CA ALA A 465 9.15 49.23 34.34
C ALA A 465 10.53 48.66 34.00
N ASP A 466 11.59 49.28 34.52
CA ASP A 466 13.00 48.85 34.33
C ASP A 466 13.19 47.38 34.76
N LEU A 467 13.07 46.46 33.80
CA LEU A 467 13.39 45.05 33.98
C LEU A 467 14.91 44.89 33.94
N SER A 468 15.49 44.36 35.02
CA SER A 468 16.88 43.94 34.99
C SER A 468 17.06 42.80 33.97
N PRO A 469 18.23 42.70 33.29
CA PRO A 469 18.50 41.57 32.42
C PRO A 469 18.35 40.26 33.21
N SER A 470 17.74 39.25 32.58
CA SER A 470 17.60 37.94 33.20
C SER A 470 18.98 37.31 33.39
N VAL A 471 19.29 36.94 34.63
CA VAL A 471 20.53 36.25 35.00
C VAL A 471 20.26 34.76 34.96
N SER A 472 21.05 34.01 34.20
CA SER A 472 20.96 32.55 34.11
C SER A 472 22.16 31.93 34.82
N GLU A 473 21.90 31.21 35.90
CA GLU A 473 22.90 30.49 36.68
C GLU A 473 22.83 28.99 36.35
N ALA A 474 23.94 28.41 35.88
CA ALA A 474 24.01 26.98 35.61
C ALA A 474 24.10 26.19 36.94
N LEU A 475 23.27 25.17 37.09
CA LEU A 475 23.26 24.34 38.29
C LEU A 475 24.27 23.18 38.15
N PRO A 476 25.05 22.88 39.22
CA PRO A 476 26.04 21.81 39.20
C PRO A 476 25.38 20.43 39.35
N GLY A 477 26.17 19.34 39.31
CA GLY A 477 25.70 18.00 39.70
C GLY A 477 24.96 17.20 38.63
N LEU A 478 24.98 17.66 37.38
CA LEU A 478 24.44 16.92 36.23
C LEU A 478 25.49 15.98 35.64
N GLU A 479 25.19 14.68 35.59
CA GLU A 479 25.99 13.71 34.85
C GLU A 479 25.65 13.76 33.34
N PRO A 480 26.61 13.48 32.44
CA PRO A 480 26.34 13.48 31.00
C PRO A 480 25.18 12.55 30.63
N ARG A 481 24.17 13.08 29.93
CA ARG A 481 22.95 12.37 29.49
C ARG A 481 22.12 11.76 30.63
N GLN A 482 22.17 12.36 31.81
CA GLN A 482 21.27 11.98 32.91
C GLN A 482 19.80 12.21 32.50
N LEU A 483 18.96 11.19 32.68
CA LEU A 483 17.53 11.25 32.32
C LEU A 483 16.68 12.00 33.35
N ARG A 484 17.08 11.93 34.63
CA ARG A 484 16.39 12.57 35.74
C ARG A 484 17.38 13.28 36.64
N TYR A 485 17.20 14.58 36.77
CA TYR A 485 17.99 15.46 37.61
C TYR A 485 17.11 15.98 38.74
N GLU A 486 17.58 15.84 39.98
CA GLU A 486 16.91 16.38 41.17
C GLU A 486 17.96 17.04 42.06
N GLN A 487 17.75 18.31 42.39
CA GLN A 487 18.64 19.02 43.28
C GLN A 487 17.88 20.02 44.16
N LEU A 488 18.30 20.07 45.43
CA LEU A 488 17.98 21.16 46.33
C LEU A 488 19.08 22.21 46.23
N HIS A 489 18.75 23.39 45.71
CA HIS A 489 19.66 24.51 45.55
C HIS A 489 19.28 25.63 46.52
N VAL A 490 20.24 26.10 47.31
CA VAL A 490 20.02 27.13 48.33
C VAL A 490 20.35 28.50 47.73
N LEU A 491 19.36 29.39 47.65
CA LEU A 491 19.49 30.73 47.10
C LEU A 491 19.46 31.80 48.20
N PRO A 492 20.61 32.35 48.63
CA PRO A 492 20.65 33.50 49.52
C PRO A 492 20.31 34.79 48.74
N LEU A 493 19.34 35.58 49.23
CA LEU A 493 18.96 36.85 48.59
C LEU A 493 19.85 38.03 48.97
N LEU A 494 20.54 37.96 50.11
CA LEU A 494 21.37 39.05 50.63
C LEU A 494 22.40 39.60 49.62
N PRO A 495 23.12 38.77 48.83
CA PRO A 495 24.07 39.26 47.83
C PRO A 495 23.42 40.03 46.67
N MET A 496 22.12 39.83 46.41
CA MET A 496 21.40 40.47 45.31
C MET A 496 21.05 41.94 45.60
N SER A 497 21.26 42.41 46.84
CA SER A 497 21.03 43.80 47.26
C SER A 497 19.61 44.32 46.96
N LEU A 498 18.62 43.43 47.03
CA LEU A 498 17.21 43.74 46.78
C LEU A 498 16.64 44.68 47.85
N LYS A 499 15.78 45.61 47.44
CA LYS A 499 15.11 46.54 48.36
C LYS A 499 13.65 46.14 48.58
N PRO A 500 13.06 46.47 49.74
CA PRO A 500 11.62 46.35 49.94
C PRO A 500 10.85 47.08 48.83
N GLY A 501 9.89 46.40 48.21
CA GLY A 501 9.14 46.87 47.03
C GLY A 501 9.49 46.12 45.74
N ASP A 502 10.72 45.60 45.62
CA ASP A 502 11.16 44.89 44.41
C ASP A 502 10.43 43.56 44.22
N GLN A 503 10.41 43.06 42.98
CA GLN A 503 9.89 41.73 42.65
C GLN A 503 10.99 40.85 42.05
N LEU A 504 11.14 39.64 42.58
CA LEU A 504 12.06 38.62 42.10
C LEU A 504 11.28 37.50 41.43
N THR A 505 11.50 37.31 40.13
CA THR A 505 10.94 36.18 39.36
C THR A 505 11.99 35.09 39.22
N LEU A 506 11.63 33.86 39.60
CA LEU A 506 12.48 32.67 39.54
C LEU A 506 11.85 31.62 38.62
N ALA A 507 12.62 31.08 37.69
CA ALA A 507 12.23 29.94 36.85
C ALA A 507 13.40 29.00 36.62
N ALA A 508 13.16 27.70 36.61
CA ALA A 508 14.16 26.71 36.21
C ALA A 508 14.00 26.37 34.73
N THR A 509 15.11 26.16 34.03
CA THR A 509 15.14 25.75 32.64
C THR A 509 16.07 24.56 32.47
N ALA A 510 15.76 23.67 31.53
CA ALA A 510 16.62 22.54 31.19
C ALA A 510 16.69 22.42 29.67
N ARG A 511 17.87 22.11 29.14
CA ARG A 511 18.10 21.87 27.72
C ARG A 511 18.45 20.41 27.50
N ASP A 512 17.95 19.84 26.42
CA ASP A 512 18.38 18.53 25.93
C ASP A 512 19.58 18.67 24.96
N TYR A 513 19.92 17.58 24.30
CA TYR A 513 20.97 17.54 23.28
C TYR A 513 20.47 17.91 21.87
N GLN A 514 19.17 18.19 21.70
CA GLN A 514 18.62 18.55 20.41
C GLN A 514 19.26 19.88 19.95
N PRO A 515 19.85 19.93 18.75
CA PRO A 515 20.46 21.16 18.25
C PRO A 515 19.36 22.21 18.02
N GLY A 516 19.35 23.25 18.84
CA GLY A 516 18.55 24.46 18.60
C GLY A 516 19.16 25.27 17.45
N GLY A 517 18.35 26.09 16.77
CA GLY A 517 18.78 26.89 15.60
C GLY A 517 19.97 27.84 15.82
N ASN A 518 20.44 28.02 17.06
CA ASN A 518 21.60 28.84 17.40
C ASN A 518 22.90 28.04 17.65
N ASP A 519 22.87 26.71 17.66
CA ASP A 519 24.06 25.84 17.88
C ASP A 519 24.71 25.40 16.56
N ILE A 520 24.40 26.07 15.43
CA ILE A 520 25.10 25.85 14.17
C ILE A 520 26.49 26.49 14.28
N THR A 521 27.50 25.65 14.47
CA THR A 521 28.90 25.99 14.22
C THR A 521 29.04 26.58 12.81
N PRO A 522 29.73 27.72 12.62
CA PRO A 522 29.95 28.24 11.28
C PRO A 522 30.91 27.30 10.54
N SER A 523 30.39 26.48 9.64
CA SER A 523 31.21 25.97 8.53
C SER A 523 31.69 27.17 7.72
N PRO A 524 33.00 27.26 7.39
CA PRO A 524 33.48 28.34 6.54
C PRO A 524 32.98 28.09 5.11
N THR A 525 32.69 29.18 4.42
CA THR A 525 32.27 29.23 3.01
C THR A 525 30.75 29.08 2.83
N THR A 526 30.04 30.20 2.99
CA THR A 526 29.35 30.89 1.87
C THR A 526 28.79 32.20 2.42
N ALA A 527 29.24 33.32 1.84
CA ALA A 527 28.68 34.64 2.13
C ALA A 527 27.22 34.70 1.61
N PRO A 528 26.24 35.15 2.41
CA PRO A 528 24.89 35.35 1.91
C PRO A 528 24.80 36.67 1.13
N ALA A 529 24.11 36.61 -0.01
CA ALA A 529 23.75 37.77 -0.82
C ALA A 529 22.66 38.61 -0.14
N PRO A 530 22.66 39.95 -0.27
CA PRO A 530 21.66 40.82 0.34
C PRO A 530 20.43 40.96 -0.56
N GLY A 531 19.24 40.80 0.03
CA GLY A 531 18.01 41.36 -0.53
C GLY A 531 16.81 40.41 -0.62
N SER A 532 16.06 40.30 0.46
CA SER A 532 14.61 40.07 0.42
C SER A 532 13.99 40.52 1.75
N PRO A 533 13.13 41.55 1.77
CA PRO A 533 12.32 41.90 2.91
C PRO A 533 11.05 41.05 2.88
N ASP A 534 10.90 40.14 3.85
CA ASP A 534 9.63 39.67 4.42
C ASP A 534 9.92 38.45 5.31
N ALA A 535 10.29 38.71 6.56
CA ALA A 535 10.28 37.72 7.63
C ALA A 535 9.50 38.31 8.80
N GLY A 536 8.23 37.93 8.88
CA GLY A 536 7.44 38.08 10.10
C GLY A 536 8.19 37.43 11.27
N THR A 537 8.14 38.11 12.40
CA THR A 537 8.64 37.73 13.71
C THR A 537 8.30 36.27 14.07
N ALA A 538 9.17 35.33 13.72
CA ALA A 538 9.22 34.01 14.31
C ALA A 538 10.30 34.03 15.40
N SER A 539 9.86 33.91 16.64
CA SER A 539 10.72 33.73 17.81
C SER A 539 11.76 32.63 17.54
N PRO A 540 13.06 32.81 17.88
CA PRO A 540 14.08 31.80 17.63
C PRO A 540 13.65 30.46 18.25
N SER A 541 13.81 29.37 17.49
CA SER A 541 13.34 28.04 17.86
C SER A 541 13.81 27.64 19.27
N GLN A 542 12.90 27.62 20.25
CA GLN A 542 13.10 27.05 21.58
C GLN A 542 13.08 25.51 21.55
N ALA A 543 13.58 24.91 20.46
CA ALA A 543 13.67 23.47 20.34
C ALA A 543 14.63 22.94 21.42
N GLY A 544 14.18 21.91 22.12
CA GLY A 544 14.93 21.28 23.20
C GLY A 544 15.03 22.03 24.53
N LEU A 545 14.29 23.13 24.71
CA LEU A 545 14.27 23.90 25.97
C LEU A 545 13.00 23.64 26.79
N GLY A 546 13.16 22.99 27.93
CA GLY A 546 12.17 22.88 28.99
C GLY A 546 12.19 24.08 29.94
N ARG A 547 11.01 24.53 30.40
CA ARG A 547 10.87 25.61 31.39
C ARG A 547 9.87 25.23 32.48
N SER A 548 10.17 25.59 33.72
CA SER A 548 9.22 25.47 34.83
C SER A 548 8.21 26.60 34.83
N THR A 549 7.17 26.48 35.66
CA THR A 549 6.39 27.63 36.10
C THR A 549 7.31 28.64 36.79
N ALA A 550 7.11 29.93 36.50
CA ALA A 550 7.84 31.00 37.17
C ALA A 550 7.16 31.35 38.50
N PHE A 551 7.96 31.62 39.53
CA PHE A 551 7.50 32.13 40.82
C PHE A 551 7.90 33.59 40.96
N THR A 552 6.95 34.45 41.30
CA THR A 552 7.20 35.86 41.54
C THR A 552 7.10 36.14 43.03
N LEU A 553 8.21 36.56 43.63
CA LEU A 553 8.34 36.87 45.05
C LEU A 553 8.39 38.38 45.24
N ARG A 554 7.57 38.91 46.14
CA ARG A 554 7.60 40.33 46.53
C ARG A 554 8.57 40.52 47.69
N ILE A 555 9.51 41.45 47.54
CA ILE A 555 10.46 41.80 48.59
C ILE A 555 9.77 42.76 49.56
N VAL A 556 9.69 42.40 50.84
CA VAL A 556 9.01 43.18 51.89
C VAL A 556 9.93 43.42 53.08
N THR A 557 9.53 44.33 53.96
CA THR A 557 10.26 44.53 55.23
C THR A 557 10.01 43.36 56.19
N ALA A 558 10.95 43.11 57.11
CA ALA A 558 10.75 42.11 58.16
C ALA A 558 9.56 42.43 59.07
N GLU A 559 9.27 43.71 59.29
CA GLU A 559 8.11 44.16 60.08
C GLU A 559 6.79 43.83 59.37
N GLU A 560 6.68 44.14 58.07
CA GLU A 560 5.49 43.83 57.25
C GLU A 560 5.25 42.31 57.19
N LEU A 561 6.30 41.51 56.96
CA LEU A 561 6.17 40.06 56.90
C LEU A 561 5.74 39.46 58.26
N LEU A 562 6.31 39.94 59.36
CA LEU A 562 5.93 39.48 60.70
C LEU A 562 4.50 39.87 61.06
N ALA A 563 4.04 41.06 60.67
CA ALA A 563 2.66 41.49 60.87
C ALA A 563 1.68 40.60 60.10
N GLU A 564 2.00 40.29 58.84
CA GLU A 564 1.18 39.42 57.98
C GLU A 564 1.15 37.97 58.50
N LEU A 565 2.29 37.42 58.90
CA LEU A 565 2.37 36.10 59.53
C LEU A 565 1.65 36.06 60.87
N GLY A 566 1.73 37.12 61.68
CA GLY A 566 1.03 37.24 62.96
C GLY A 566 -0.49 37.32 62.80
N ARG A 567 -0.97 38.00 61.75
CA ARG A 567 -2.39 38.04 61.37
C ARG A 567 -2.89 36.65 60.98
N ARG A 568 -2.13 35.93 60.14
CA ARG A 568 -2.43 34.54 59.75
C ARG A 568 -2.39 33.58 60.94
N GLU A 569 -1.41 33.71 61.84
CA GLU A 569 -1.32 32.93 63.08
C GLU A 569 -2.55 33.15 63.96
N SER A 570 -2.99 34.39 64.12
CA SER A 570 -4.18 34.74 64.92
C SER A 570 -5.48 34.20 64.32
N GLU A 571 -5.60 34.20 63.00
CA GLU A 571 -6.73 33.60 62.28
C GLU A 571 -6.81 32.08 62.54
N TRP A 572 -5.70 31.36 62.35
CA TRP A 572 -5.66 29.91 62.58
C TRP A 572 -5.81 29.53 64.05
N ARG A 573 -5.39 30.38 64.98
CA ARG A 573 -5.69 30.23 66.41
C ARG A 573 -7.19 30.34 66.68
N ARG A 574 -7.88 31.36 66.13
CA ARG A 574 -9.36 31.47 66.28
C ARG A 574 -10.06 30.24 65.73
N GLU A 575 -9.60 29.72 64.60
CA GLU A 575 -10.10 28.45 64.03
C GLU A 575 -9.86 27.26 64.98
N PHE A 576 -8.68 27.22 65.62
CA PHE A 576 -8.36 26.19 66.62
C PHE A 576 -9.22 26.32 67.90
N GLU A 577 -9.49 27.53 68.38
CA GLU A 577 -10.42 27.77 69.50
C GLU A 577 -11.84 27.29 69.18
N MET A 578 -12.33 27.53 67.95
CA MET A 578 -13.61 26.99 67.50
C MET A 578 -13.59 25.46 67.44
N LEU A 579 -12.46 24.85 67.10
CA LEU A 579 -12.28 23.41 67.06
C LEU A 579 -12.23 22.80 68.47
N ILE A 580 -11.67 23.50 69.47
CA ILE A 580 -11.78 23.13 70.89
C ILE A 580 -13.24 23.10 71.32
N LYS A 581 -14.00 24.17 71.05
CA LYS A 581 -15.44 24.22 71.38
C LYS A 581 -16.22 23.08 70.72
N ALA A 582 -15.89 22.72 69.48
CA ALA A 582 -16.50 21.58 68.81
C ALA A 582 -16.16 20.24 69.51
N GLN A 583 -14.92 20.06 69.96
CA GLN A 583 -14.49 18.88 70.71
C GLN A 583 -15.19 18.78 72.08
N GLU A 584 -15.37 19.91 72.78
CA GLU A 584 -16.13 19.97 74.03
C GLU A 584 -17.58 19.52 73.83
N GLN A 585 -18.23 20.03 72.78
CA GLN A 585 -19.59 19.62 72.45
C GLN A 585 -19.70 18.13 72.12
N ILE A 586 -18.72 17.55 71.42
CA ILE A 586 -18.70 16.08 71.20
C ILE A 586 -18.55 15.36 72.54
N ARG A 587 -17.59 15.78 73.38
CA ARG A 587 -17.36 15.17 74.71
C ARG A 587 -18.62 15.22 75.57
N ASP A 588 -19.33 16.34 75.61
CA ASP A 588 -20.57 16.48 76.38
C ASP A 588 -21.70 15.61 75.83
N ARG A 589 -21.87 15.54 74.49
CA ARG A 589 -22.84 14.65 73.86
C ARG A 589 -22.52 13.18 74.12
N VAL A 590 -21.25 12.78 74.05
CA VAL A 590 -20.80 11.40 74.33
C VAL A 590 -21.00 11.07 75.81
N MET A 591 -20.72 11.98 76.74
CA MET A 591 -20.98 11.77 78.17
C MET A 591 -22.47 11.60 78.46
N ASN A 592 -23.33 12.46 77.89
CA ASN A 592 -24.77 12.31 78.03
C ASN A 592 -25.26 10.97 77.45
N LEU A 593 -24.70 10.53 76.31
CA LEU A 593 -25.00 9.21 75.73
C LEU A 593 -24.54 8.06 76.64
N ASN A 594 -23.34 8.17 77.22
CA ASN A 594 -22.84 7.16 78.17
C ASN A 594 -23.72 7.08 79.41
N ASP A 595 -24.19 8.22 79.94
CA ASP A 595 -25.07 8.27 81.11
C ASP A 595 -26.46 7.70 80.81
N GLU A 596 -27.04 8.01 79.63
CA GLU A 596 -28.28 7.38 79.13
C GLU A 596 -28.13 5.85 79.05
N VAL A 597 -27.00 5.36 78.54
CA VAL A 597 -26.69 3.93 78.44
C VAL A 597 -26.52 3.29 79.83
N ARG A 598 -25.81 3.95 80.77
CA ARG A 598 -25.63 3.48 82.16
C ARG A 598 -26.95 3.42 82.92
N ALA A 599 -27.87 4.34 82.65
CA ALA A 599 -29.22 4.37 83.22
C ALA A 599 -30.16 3.29 82.65
N GLY A 600 -29.67 2.43 81.75
CA GLY A 600 -30.41 1.28 81.22
C GLY A 600 -31.45 1.63 80.16
N LEU A 601 -31.43 2.88 79.66
CA LEU A 601 -32.19 3.23 78.47
C LEU A 601 -31.50 2.55 77.28
N SER A 602 -32.17 1.61 76.61
CA SER A 602 -31.66 0.89 75.44
C SER A 602 -32.58 1.10 74.25
N SER A 603 -32.01 1.51 73.12
CA SER A 603 -32.70 1.87 71.89
C SER A 603 -31.75 1.64 70.71
N ALA A 604 -32.26 1.11 69.59
CA ALA A 604 -31.53 1.02 68.31
C ALA A 604 -30.98 2.38 67.82
N GLN A 605 -31.44 3.49 68.42
CA GLN A 605 -30.97 4.84 68.14
C GLN A 605 -29.58 5.15 68.73
N PHE A 606 -29.08 4.40 69.73
CA PHE A 606 -27.75 4.66 70.33
C PHE A 606 -26.61 4.37 69.35
N THR A 607 -26.67 3.26 68.64
CA THR A 607 -25.71 2.89 67.59
C THR A 607 -25.56 4.01 66.54
N ALA A 608 -26.69 4.58 66.10
CA ALA A 608 -26.68 5.68 65.14
C ALA A 608 -26.07 6.97 65.72
N ARG A 609 -26.32 7.27 67.01
CA ARG A 609 -25.75 8.43 67.69
C ARG A 609 -24.23 8.28 67.90
N TYR A 610 -23.73 7.13 68.34
CA TYR A 610 -22.28 6.86 68.41
C TYR A 610 -21.60 6.92 67.04
N ALA A 611 -22.23 6.37 65.99
CA ALA A 611 -21.72 6.49 64.62
C ALA A 611 -21.72 7.95 64.11
N SER A 612 -22.65 8.78 64.59
CA SER A 612 -22.64 10.22 64.31
C SER A 612 -21.46 10.90 65.00
N GLU A 613 -21.24 10.65 66.29
CA GLU A 613 -20.12 11.25 67.03
C GLU A 613 -18.76 10.75 66.56
N GLN A 614 -18.63 9.49 66.13
CA GLN A 614 -17.42 8.99 65.46
C GLN A 614 -17.09 9.81 64.21
N ARG A 615 -18.09 10.11 63.37
CA ARG A 615 -17.89 10.93 62.16
C ARG A 615 -17.48 12.36 62.54
N SER A 616 -18.13 12.96 63.54
CA SER A 616 -17.74 14.27 64.08
C SER A 616 -16.28 14.27 64.58
N GLN A 617 -15.86 13.22 65.28
CA GLN A 617 -14.49 13.08 65.80
C GLN A 617 -13.45 13.00 64.66
N ARG A 618 -13.76 12.25 63.59
CA ARG A 618 -12.90 12.19 62.40
C ARG A 618 -12.84 13.54 61.66
N GLN A 619 -13.95 14.28 61.62
CA GLN A 619 -13.98 15.61 61.02
C GLN A 619 -13.10 16.61 61.79
N ILE A 620 -13.06 16.52 63.13
CA ILE A 620 -12.14 17.31 63.96
C ILE A 620 -10.68 16.99 63.59
N ALA A 621 -10.32 15.71 63.42
CA ALA A 621 -8.97 15.33 63.02
C ALA A 621 -8.55 15.91 61.65
N VAL A 622 -9.46 15.89 60.66
CA VAL A 622 -9.20 16.49 59.34
C VAL A 622 -8.99 18.00 59.44
N ARG A 623 -9.87 18.71 60.16
CA ARG A 623 -9.71 20.17 60.36
C ARG A 623 -8.43 20.51 61.12
N LEU A 624 -8.09 19.74 62.16
CA LEU A 624 -6.84 19.93 62.91
C LEU A 624 -5.61 19.69 62.04
N THR A 625 -5.65 18.73 61.11
CA THR A 625 -4.58 18.50 60.14
C THR A 625 -4.35 19.73 59.26
N THR A 626 -5.43 20.36 58.79
CA THR A 626 -5.35 21.62 58.02
C THR A 626 -4.71 22.73 58.84
N ILE A 627 -5.17 22.95 60.08
CA ILE A 627 -4.62 23.97 60.98
C ILE A 627 -3.11 23.72 61.20
N ARG A 628 -2.74 22.48 61.53
CA ARG A 628 -1.35 22.09 61.74
C ARG A 628 -0.48 22.41 60.52
N ARG A 629 -0.93 22.04 59.31
CA ARG A 629 -0.20 22.34 58.06
C ARG A 629 0.02 23.84 57.84
N GLN A 630 -0.95 24.67 58.22
CA GLN A 630 -0.84 26.13 58.09
C GLN A 630 0.18 26.70 59.08
N PHE A 631 0.23 26.19 60.30
CA PHE A 631 1.30 26.53 61.25
C PHE A 631 2.68 26.01 60.79
N GLU A 632 2.76 24.83 60.16
CA GLU A 632 3.99 24.33 59.54
C GLU A 632 4.46 25.26 58.42
N GLN A 633 3.54 25.75 57.59
CA GLN A 633 3.83 26.73 56.55
C GLN A 633 4.34 28.06 57.15
N ILE A 634 3.68 28.60 58.18
CA ILE A 634 4.13 29.81 58.88
C ILE A 634 5.56 29.63 59.43
N LEU A 635 5.84 28.51 60.09
CA LEU A 635 7.18 28.22 60.61
C LEU A 635 8.22 28.07 59.48
N GLY A 636 7.82 27.47 58.36
CA GLY A 636 8.63 27.40 57.14
C GLY A 636 8.97 28.80 56.61
N GLU A 637 7.96 29.66 56.47
CA GLU A 637 8.15 31.04 56.00
C GLU A 637 9.05 31.84 56.96
N LEU A 638 8.92 31.66 58.28
CA LEU A 638 9.84 32.27 59.26
C LEU A 638 11.28 31.76 59.13
N ARG A 639 11.49 30.47 58.84
CA ARG A 639 12.81 29.87 58.61
C ARG A 639 13.47 30.41 57.35
N THR A 640 12.75 30.37 56.23
CA THR A 640 13.18 30.90 54.92
C THR A 640 13.62 32.36 55.02
N ASN A 641 12.86 33.17 55.78
CA ASN A 641 13.15 34.58 55.95
C ASN A 641 14.15 34.91 57.06
N GLN A 642 14.74 33.89 57.72
CA GLN A 642 15.65 34.03 58.86
C GLN A 642 15.07 34.82 60.04
N LEU A 643 13.76 34.71 60.27
CA LEU A 643 13.02 35.38 61.35
C LEU A 643 12.68 34.43 62.51
N ASP A 644 13.13 33.18 62.45
CA ASP A 644 12.80 32.13 63.41
C ASP A 644 13.79 32.09 64.60
N HIS A 645 13.64 32.97 65.58
CA HIS A 645 14.50 32.93 66.77
C HIS A 645 14.28 31.67 67.65
N PRO A 646 15.25 31.23 68.48
CA PRO A 646 15.14 30.00 69.28
C PRO A 646 13.93 29.92 70.22
N ALA A 647 13.41 31.07 70.66
CA ALA A 647 12.17 31.15 71.44
C ALA A 647 10.93 30.83 70.57
N VAL A 648 10.85 31.43 69.37
CA VAL A 648 9.76 31.20 68.40
C VAL A 648 9.76 29.75 67.92
N ARG A 649 10.93 29.18 67.62
CA ARG A 649 11.06 27.76 67.25
C ARG A 649 10.55 26.83 68.36
N ARG A 650 10.99 27.03 69.61
CA ARG A 650 10.51 26.22 70.74
C ARG A 650 9.00 26.35 70.92
N ARG A 651 8.44 27.56 70.76
CA ARG A 651 7.00 27.81 70.85
C ARG A 651 6.21 27.07 69.77
N LEU A 652 6.53 27.32 68.50
CA LEU A 652 5.75 26.79 67.37
C LEU A 652 6.01 25.31 67.15
N ASP A 653 7.27 24.87 67.17
CA ASP A 653 7.62 23.49 66.87
C ASP A 653 7.24 22.55 68.03
N ALA A 654 7.85 22.75 69.20
CA ALA A 654 7.62 21.87 70.35
C ALA A 654 6.32 22.15 71.12
N GLY A 655 5.86 23.41 71.15
CA GLY A 655 4.70 23.84 71.93
C GLY A 655 3.35 23.75 71.20
N VAL A 656 3.35 23.81 69.86
CA VAL A 656 2.13 23.82 69.03
C VAL A 656 2.10 22.64 68.06
N LEU A 657 3.08 22.54 67.16
CA LEU A 657 3.09 21.57 66.07
C LEU A 657 3.26 20.13 66.55
N ALA A 658 4.21 19.85 67.44
CA ALA A 658 4.45 18.49 67.93
C ALA A 658 3.24 17.91 68.71
N PRO A 659 2.59 18.64 69.64
CA PRO A 659 1.36 18.17 70.28
C PRO A 659 0.18 18.02 69.31
N MET A 660 -0.02 18.96 68.37
CA MET A 660 -1.01 18.82 67.31
C MET A 660 -0.75 17.56 66.45
N GLY A 661 0.53 17.26 66.21
CA GLY A 661 0.94 16.06 65.51
C GLY A 661 0.48 14.79 66.20
N ARG A 662 0.70 14.68 67.52
CA ARG A 662 0.23 13.54 68.33
C ARG A 662 -1.30 13.43 68.34
N LEU A 663 -2.01 14.55 68.49
CA LEU A 663 -3.47 14.59 68.44
C LEU A 663 -4.01 14.03 67.12
N VAL A 664 -3.43 14.45 65.99
CA VAL A 664 -3.86 14.02 64.65
C VAL A 664 -3.49 12.56 64.37
N SER A 665 -2.29 12.13 64.76
CA SER A 665 -1.80 10.77 64.42
C SER A 665 -2.36 9.68 65.31
N THR A 666 -2.70 10.00 66.56
CA THR A 666 -2.90 8.98 67.60
C THR A 666 -4.16 9.21 68.42
N ASP A 667 -4.32 10.36 69.06
CA ASP A 667 -5.38 10.55 70.08
C ASP A 667 -6.77 10.64 69.45
N LEU A 668 -6.97 11.51 68.45
CA LEU A 668 -8.26 11.70 67.79
C LEU A 668 -8.72 10.45 67.02
N PRO A 669 -7.86 9.78 66.20
CA PRO A 669 -8.22 8.51 65.57
C PRO A 669 -8.54 7.42 66.60
N GLY A 670 -7.74 7.32 67.68
CA GLY A 670 -7.94 6.33 68.72
C GLY A 670 -9.32 6.42 69.38
N VAL A 671 -9.74 7.63 69.76
CA VAL A 671 -11.09 7.85 70.33
C VAL A 671 -12.20 7.64 69.30
N ALA A 672 -11.99 8.04 68.04
CA ALA A 672 -12.95 7.79 66.97
C ALA A 672 -13.17 6.29 66.72
N ASP A 673 -12.12 5.49 66.77
CA ASP A 673 -12.22 4.05 66.58
C ASP A 673 -12.91 3.36 67.77
N GLN A 674 -12.68 3.84 69.00
CA GLN A 674 -13.42 3.39 70.18
C GLN A 674 -14.93 3.73 70.11
N LEU A 675 -15.29 4.94 69.65
CA LEU A 675 -16.69 5.31 69.38
C LEU A 675 -17.32 4.39 68.30
N GLY A 676 -16.54 4.00 67.29
CA GLY A 676 -16.95 3.03 66.28
C GLY A 676 -17.22 1.64 66.84
N GLN A 677 -16.45 1.19 67.84
CA GLN A 677 -16.70 -0.09 68.52
C GLN A 677 -18.03 -0.07 69.28
N LEU A 678 -18.36 1.02 69.97
CA LEU A 678 -19.67 1.19 70.63
C LEU A 678 -20.82 1.29 69.61
N ALA A 679 -20.60 1.95 68.48
CA ALA A 679 -21.57 1.95 67.37
C ALA A 679 -21.83 0.52 66.85
N GLY A 680 -20.81 -0.34 66.78
CA GLY A 680 -20.95 -1.74 66.37
C GLY A 680 -21.59 -2.69 67.38
N GLY A 681 -22.04 -2.20 68.54
CA GLY A 681 -22.61 -3.03 69.62
C GLY A 681 -21.57 -3.64 70.56
N GLY A 682 -20.39 -3.02 70.67
CA GLY A 682 -19.29 -3.45 71.55
C GLY A 682 -19.56 -3.26 73.06
N ASP A 683 -18.59 -3.67 73.88
CA ASP A 683 -18.67 -3.65 75.35
C ASP A 683 -18.80 -2.21 75.90
N THR A 684 -19.85 -1.96 76.68
CA THR A 684 -20.13 -0.66 77.31
C THR A 684 -19.08 -0.27 78.36
N LYS A 685 -18.22 -1.21 78.80
CA LYS A 685 -17.05 -0.93 79.65
C LYS A 685 -15.99 -0.04 78.99
N ILE A 686 -16.04 0.15 77.68
CA ILE A 686 -15.13 1.04 76.94
C ILE A 686 -15.50 2.52 77.14
N ALA A 687 -16.71 2.82 77.63
CA ALA A 687 -17.20 4.19 77.89
C ALA A 687 -16.25 5.03 78.77
N ASP A 688 -15.74 4.47 79.87
CA ASP A 688 -14.81 5.16 80.79
C ASP A 688 -13.45 5.47 80.13
N THR A 689 -13.07 4.68 79.11
CA THR A 689 -11.84 4.89 78.35
C THR A 689 -12.03 5.99 77.31
N ILE A 690 -13.20 6.05 76.68
CA ILE A 690 -13.59 7.14 75.76
C ILE A 690 -13.66 8.47 76.51
N GLU A 691 -14.27 8.52 77.69
CA GLU A 691 -14.34 9.73 78.52
C GLU A 691 -12.95 10.24 78.90
N ARG A 692 -12.06 9.35 79.36
CA ARG A 692 -10.65 9.70 79.63
C ARG A 692 -9.91 10.15 78.37
N GLY A 693 -10.18 9.51 77.22
CA GLY A 693 -9.61 9.89 75.94
C GLY A 693 -10.01 11.32 75.53
N HIS A 694 -11.30 11.66 75.61
CA HIS A 694 -11.77 13.02 75.32
C HIS A 694 -11.17 14.06 76.28
N ALA A 695 -11.05 13.74 77.58
CA ALA A 695 -10.43 14.62 78.56
C ALA A 695 -8.94 14.88 78.24
N ALA A 696 -8.18 13.83 77.90
CA ALA A 696 -6.77 13.94 77.53
C ALA A 696 -6.57 14.74 76.23
N ILE A 697 -7.46 14.55 75.25
CA ILE A 697 -7.47 15.36 74.02
C ILE A 697 -7.67 16.84 74.35
N LEU A 698 -8.71 17.17 75.13
CA LEU A 698 -8.99 18.56 75.50
C LEU A 698 -7.85 19.20 76.30
N ASP A 699 -7.25 18.47 77.25
CA ASP A 699 -6.08 18.96 78.00
C ASP A 699 -4.90 19.29 77.07
N THR A 700 -4.62 18.40 76.11
CA THR A 700 -3.57 18.64 75.11
C THR A 700 -3.91 19.83 74.22
N MET A 701 -5.17 19.97 73.80
CA MET A 701 -5.60 21.10 72.98
C MET A 701 -5.53 22.43 73.74
N TYR A 702 -5.91 22.45 75.02
CA TYR A 702 -5.78 23.62 75.87
C TYR A 702 -4.32 23.98 76.15
N SER A 703 -3.44 22.99 76.30
CA SER A 703 -2.00 23.19 76.40
C SER A 703 -1.44 23.86 75.14
N VAL A 704 -1.86 23.40 73.96
CA VAL A 704 -1.53 24.01 72.66
C VAL A 704 -2.04 25.45 72.59
N LEU A 705 -3.31 25.69 72.91
CA LEU A 705 -3.88 27.05 72.92
C LEU A 705 -3.16 27.97 73.89
N SER A 706 -2.78 27.47 75.07
CA SER A 706 -2.00 28.22 76.06
C SER A 706 -0.63 28.62 75.50
N ASN A 707 0.04 27.73 74.77
CA ASN A 707 1.32 28.04 74.12
C ASN A 707 1.17 29.07 72.99
N MET A 708 0.03 29.12 72.30
CA MET A 708 -0.30 30.18 71.34
C MET A 708 -0.51 31.53 72.04
N LEU A 709 -1.31 31.58 73.10
CA LEU A 709 -1.69 32.81 73.80
C LEU A 709 -0.55 33.44 74.61
N LYS A 710 0.31 32.65 75.25
CA LYS A 710 1.41 33.13 76.11
C LYS A 710 2.36 34.13 75.42
N TRP A 711 2.40 34.14 74.09
CA TRP A 711 3.31 34.98 73.32
C TRP A 711 2.63 36.08 72.51
N GLU A 712 1.30 36.09 72.42
CA GLU A 712 0.53 37.23 71.87
C GLU A 712 0.72 38.45 72.77
N GLY A 713 0.55 38.28 74.09
CA GLY A 713 0.81 39.36 75.06
C GLY A 713 2.27 39.82 75.11
N TYR A 714 3.22 38.96 74.75
CA TYR A 714 4.64 39.36 74.63
C TYR A 714 4.89 40.16 73.34
N ASN A 715 4.40 39.70 72.19
CA ASN A 715 4.56 40.42 70.93
C ASN A 715 3.77 41.74 70.94
N GLU A 716 2.57 41.77 71.49
CA GLU A 716 1.79 43.00 71.67
C GLU A 716 2.53 43.98 72.60
N ALA A 717 3.12 43.50 73.70
CA ALA A 717 3.97 44.33 74.56
C ALA A 717 5.25 44.81 73.86
N VAL A 718 5.88 43.99 73.02
CA VAL A 718 7.08 44.36 72.25
C VAL A 718 6.75 45.36 71.15
N THR A 719 5.62 45.19 70.45
CA THR A 719 5.12 46.16 69.46
C THR A 719 4.79 47.48 70.14
N LEU A 720 4.04 47.47 71.25
CA LEU A 720 3.77 48.67 72.04
C LEU A 720 5.07 49.36 72.50
N LEU A 721 6.04 48.59 73.01
CA LEU A 721 7.34 49.14 73.42
C LEU A 721 8.11 49.75 72.24
N ARG A 722 8.05 49.12 71.07
CA ARG A 722 8.73 49.59 69.86
C ARG A 722 8.06 50.83 69.27
N ASP A 723 6.73 50.90 69.30
CA ASP A 723 5.96 52.08 68.92
C ASP A 723 6.27 53.25 69.85
N ILE A 724 6.36 53.00 71.16
CA ILE A 724 6.83 53.99 72.14
C ILE A 724 8.25 54.47 71.81
N ILE A 725 9.17 53.57 71.45
CA ILE A 725 10.55 53.93 71.06
C ILE A 725 10.57 54.76 69.76
N ARG A 726 9.77 54.39 68.75
CA ARG A 726 9.62 55.17 67.50
C ARG A 726 9.07 56.56 67.78
N LEU A 727 7.96 56.65 68.52
CA LEU A 727 7.38 57.91 68.98
C LEU A 727 8.40 58.77 69.72
N HIS A 728 9.21 58.16 70.61
CA HIS A 728 10.25 58.88 71.31
C HIS A 728 11.36 59.39 70.38
N GLY A 729 11.75 58.59 69.38
CA GLY A 729 12.71 58.98 68.35
C GLY A 729 12.19 60.10 67.43
N ASP A 730 10.92 60.06 67.05
CA ASP A 730 10.27 61.09 66.24
C ASP A 730 10.12 62.39 67.01
N VAL A 731 9.70 62.31 68.28
CA VAL A 731 9.64 63.47 69.19
C VAL A 731 11.05 64.03 69.41
N SER A 732 12.07 63.19 69.60
CA SER A 732 13.45 63.65 69.74
C SER A 732 13.96 64.35 68.48
N ARG A 733 13.67 63.81 67.29
CA ARG A 733 14.01 64.46 66.01
C ARG A 733 13.28 65.77 65.84
N GLN A 734 11.97 65.82 66.07
CA GLN A 734 11.19 67.06 66.04
C GLN A 734 11.73 68.10 67.02
N THR A 735 12.09 67.68 68.24
CA THR A 735 12.67 68.57 69.26
C THR A 735 14.02 69.10 68.81
N GLN A 736 14.86 68.27 68.19
CA GLN A 736 16.16 68.68 67.68
C GLN A 736 16.05 69.61 66.48
N THR A 737 15.14 69.35 65.54
CA THR A 737 14.84 70.26 64.42
C THR A 737 14.27 71.59 64.93
N GLN A 738 13.42 71.58 65.97
CA GLN A 738 12.96 72.81 66.62
C GLN A 738 14.11 73.55 67.31
N LEU A 739 14.98 72.84 68.04
CA LEU A 739 16.14 73.43 68.72
C LEU A 739 17.11 74.05 67.71
N GLU A 740 17.38 73.37 66.59
CA GLU A 740 18.17 73.89 65.47
C GLU A 740 17.51 75.13 64.87
N SER A 741 16.20 75.11 64.64
CA SER A 741 15.47 76.29 64.14
C SER A 741 15.45 77.48 65.11
N GLU A 742 15.41 77.22 66.43
CA GLU A 742 15.41 78.26 67.47
C GLU A 742 16.84 78.79 67.72
N ILE A 743 17.86 77.94 67.61
CA ILE A 743 19.27 78.33 67.62
C ILE A 743 19.61 79.17 66.40
N ASP A 744 19.15 78.79 65.20
CA ASP A 744 19.28 79.61 63.99
C ASP A 744 18.54 80.95 64.14
N ARG A 745 17.40 80.98 64.84
CA ARG A 745 16.66 82.21 65.14
C ARG A 745 17.38 83.11 66.15
N LEU A 746 18.06 82.55 67.16
CA LEU A 746 18.75 83.29 68.23
C LEU A 746 20.18 83.71 67.83
N LEU A 747 20.88 82.92 67.03
CA LEU A 747 22.21 83.23 66.48
C LEU A 747 22.12 84.02 65.17
N GLY A 748 21.00 83.91 64.44
CA GLY A 748 20.71 84.64 63.19
C GLY A 748 20.26 86.09 63.38
N GLY A 749 20.82 86.79 64.35
CA GLY A 749 20.71 88.24 64.48
C GLY A 749 21.51 88.96 63.40
N GLY A 750 21.06 88.91 62.15
CA GLY A 750 21.53 89.77 61.07
C GLY A 750 21.81 89.08 59.75
N ALA A 751 20.78 88.86 58.92
CA ALA A 751 20.76 89.21 57.49
C ALA A 751 19.46 88.74 56.80
N THR A 752 18.63 89.73 56.44
CA THR A 752 17.74 89.74 55.26
C THR A 752 16.78 88.56 55.02
N SER A 753 15.56 88.69 55.54
CA SER A 753 14.39 88.16 54.86
C SER A 753 14.02 89.07 53.67
N LYS A 754 13.78 88.48 52.50
CA LYS A 754 13.10 89.11 51.36
C LYS A 754 11.82 88.30 51.09
N PRO A 755 10.65 88.94 50.85
CA PRO A 755 9.35 88.28 50.92
C PRO A 755 8.86 87.74 49.56
N ALA A 756 8.12 86.63 49.60
CA ALA A 756 7.09 86.18 48.65
C ALA A 756 6.54 84.84 49.20
N GLY A 757 5.24 84.57 49.34
CA GLY A 757 4.02 85.33 49.11
C GLY A 757 2.86 84.62 49.80
N ASP A 758 1.75 85.34 49.99
CA ASP A 758 0.50 84.84 50.55
C ASP A 758 -0.06 83.64 49.77
N VAL A 759 -0.39 82.56 50.49
CA VAL A 759 -1.34 81.51 50.08
C VAL A 759 -2.23 81.21 51.31
N PRO A 760 -3.57 81.19 51.16
CA PRO A 760 -4.52 81.29 52.28
C PRO A 760 -4.66 79.99 53.08
N PRO A 761 -5.24 80.04 54.30
CA PRO A 761 -5.43 78.85 55.13
C PRO A 761 -6.49 77.91 54.52
N PRO A 762 -6.33 76.59 54.65
CA PRO A 762 -7.41 75.67 54.32
C PRO A 762 -8.54 75.79 55.36
N GLU A 763 -9.77 75.91 54.86
CA GLU A 763 -11.00 75.80 55.64
C GLU A 763 -11.03 74.48 56.43
N PRO A 764 -11.68 74.45 57.62
CA PRO A 764 -12.03 73.19 58.24
C PRO A 764 -13.21 72.59 57.48
N ARG A 765 -13.14 71.29 57.17
CA ARG A 765 -14.27 70.50 56.67
C ARG A 765 -14.43 69.21 57.48
N PRO A 766 -15.67 68.69 57.56
CA PRO A 766 -16.22 67.93 58.68
C PRO A 766 -15.72 66.49 58.83
#